data_AF-A0A182YNG9-F1
#
_entry.id   AF-A0A182YNG9-F1
#
_cell.length_a   1.000
_cell.length_b   1.000
_cell.length_c   1.000
_cell.angle_alpha   90.00
_cell.angle_beta   90.00
_cell.angle_gamma   90.00
#
_symmetry.space_group_name_H-M   'P 1'
#
loop_
_entity.id
_entity.type
_entity.pdbx_description
1 polymer ?
#
loop_
_entity_poly.entity_id
_entity_poly.type
_entity_poly.pdbx_seq_one_letter_code
_entity_poly.pdbx_strand_id
1 'polypeptide(L)'
;MVVNIVKRPISIPPRRCTACRLWKGPTIVCRMPEPAGVVHKLYMERELPPKVAEVARMQGEDPDRKSLMIEELRDMIYEKGDCIPHRVDDDYLIKFLRARFWNVLHAYNLMVRYYSFRESNPEFYENVNPMSLRSLGDDDIISISPYRDQEGRRVICFKFGKWRPNKIPIVDLFRATMLLLEVGSLEPQSQVLGGVGIMDLEGLTLNHAWNLTPTVAQKMLALLATSMPLRTSQIHIVNQGWVFDTVFQIFKPLLTEKMRQRLFFHGTDRASLHKYIDPEALPERYGGTKPEYPYTYWLEHLSRVEQVVDELQQLGSDDLFLCRFLYCCDWDVQEAYGRIVKLIKLKEANPEWFFHKPIATYGELLNRNVKFALKHRDKRGRRVFVTRLGAIDFSNMAVTDLANLDDIWFELLLDELETLENGVTCLIDLSGYSLKSFRFLTPNNIRIGSAKTDLLPLKNIEFHVVNSSVFMNAAIAILYPMLSKKIKDQVRFHYSNWDSLHEYIQPEILPEEYGGTAGKQFDFESIHAQVLDRPNEFDRLLTNDSTPLNSPRKIFGKTATLDNNAMLEYEMNKNLDVKFREKADKELGETGGELTYTKIRQLRQQLNIYNENHQRALGCRRDDSFLLRFLRAKKFDVEKAFKMMQKYYKMKEEYPEIFKVSPPSEMKFMLEMQIQTMLPKKDEHGRQIYLFRVEKCDPYKIPVDYVFRSNVLALEDAVRSPETQIGGLVVLLDMAGLGFAHARYLSPHLAKKTVEVVQEAFPLRFKAFHVLHEPFYFDAILAVLKPFLKDKIRRRIHLHGNSISSLHKYVSKDLLPAEYGGNLGPFDNTEWRQTILDNEQYFIDLETYNHLSESCYQLGPSNGGDGDAESIDSLQFGDTETEDSEFDEDDRRVLSPKRNARSIQNIEEIFLKNGYDGMALSVSGTDLEKEVEELK
;
A
#
# COMPACT_ATOMS: atom_id res chain seq x y z
N MET A 1 -1.48 11.16 6.54
CA MET A 1 -0.18 10.95 7.22
C MET A 1 0.07 11.82 8.46
N VAL A 2 -0.59 12.97 8.66
CA VAL A 2 -0.27 13.88 9.79
C VAL A 2 -1.04 13.63 11.10
N VAL A 3 -1.55 12.41 11.35
CA VAL A 3 -2.34 12.07 12.56
C VAL A 3 -1.71 10.93 13.38
N ASN A 4 -0.67 10.26 12.88
CA ASN A 4 -0.26 8.94 13.36
C ASN A 4 0.84 8.91 14.45
N ILE A 5 1.27 10.05 15.01
CA ILE A 5 2.38 10.09 16.00
C ILE A 5 1.90 10.47 17.41
N VAL A 6 0.59 10.48 17.71
CA VAL A 6 0.12 10.94 19.02
C VAL A 6 -0.94 10.01 19.60
N LYS A 7 -0.51 9.09 20.49
CA LYS A 7 -1.19 8.72 21.76
C LYS A 7 -0.58 7.48 22.44
N ARG A 8 0.67 7.56 22.90
CA ARG A 8 1.12 6.88 24.13
C ARG A 8 2.21 7.76 24.77
N PRO A 9 2.22 7.98 26.10
CA PRO A 9 3.39 8.56 26.75
C PRO A 9 4.49 7.49 26.73
N ILE A 10 5.21 7.40 25.63
CA ILE A 10 6.44 6.61 25.56
C ILE A 10 7.53 7.55 26.02
N SER A 11 8.09 7.29 27.19
CA SER A 11 9.38 7.83 27.59
C SER A 11 10.43 7.28 26.62
N ILE A 12 10.64 7.95 25.49
CA ILE A 12 11.73 7.65 24.57
C ILE A 12 12.98 8.34 25.15
N PRO A 13 13.99 7.61 25.64
CA PRO A 13 15.25 8.25 26.01
C PRO A 13 15.90 8.83 24.75
N PRO A 14 16.70 9.91 24.86
CA PRO A 14 17.25 10.62 23.72
C PRO A 14 18.24 9.72 22.98
N ARG A 15 17.78 8.99 21.96
CA ARG A 15 18.64 8.24 21.05
C ARG A 15 18.81 9.08 19.79
N ARG A 16 20.04 9.58 19.63
CA ARG A 16 20.56 10.26 18.45
C ARG A 16 20.19 9.50 17.18
N CYS A 17 19.75 10.22 16.14
CA CYS A 17 19.57 9.73 14.78
C CYS A 17 20.72 8.79 14.40
N THR A 18 20.40 7.52 14.16
CA THR A 18 21.38 6.47 13.85
C THR A 18 21.98 6.65 12.46
N ALA A 19 21.28 7.29 11.51
CA ALA A 19 21.74 7.52 10.12
C ALA A 19 23.17 8.13 10.04
N CYS A 20 23.52 9.08 10.90
CA CYS A 20 24.79 9.82 10.83
C CYS A 20 26.04 9.06 11.30
N ARG A 21 25.91 8.00 12.11
CA ARG A 21 27.09 7.26 12.63
C ARG A 21 27.42 5.99 11.85
N LEU A 22 26.58 5.59 10.90
CA LEU A 22 26.52 4.19 10.46
C LEU A 22 27.61 3.72 9.48
N TRP A 23 28.45 4.61 8.93
CA TRP A 23 29.49 4.20 7.97
C TRP A 23 30.88 4.83 8.13
N LYS A 24 31.07 5.78 9.05
CA LYS A 24 32.43 6.17 9.49
C LYS A 24 32.91 5.23 10.60
N GLY A 25 33.08 3.95 10.27
CA GLY A 25 33.93 3.04 11.05
C GLY A 25 35.41 3.46 10.92
N PRO A 26 36.27 3.12 11.89
CA PRO A 26 37.63 3.63 11.96
C PRO A 26 38.38 3.31 10.66
N THR A 27 39.02 4.34 10.12
CA THR A 27 40.08 4.21 9.12
C THR A 27 40.99 3.06 9.56
N ILE A 28 41.32 2.15 8.62
CA ILE A 28 42.01 0.85 8.77
C ILE A 28 41.04 -0.35 8.71
N VAL A 29 40.47 -0.58 7.52
CA VAL A 29 40.08 -1.94 7.10
C VAL A 29 41.30 -2.55 6.42
N CYS A 30 41.81 -3.66 6.96
CA CYS A 30 42.82 -4.48 6.28
C CYS A 30 42.28 -4.86 4.90
N ARG A 31 42.89 -4.31 3.84
CA ARG A 31 42.58 -4.64 2.45
C ARG A 31 42.86 -6.12 2.22
N MET A 32 41.82 -6.95 2.12
CA MET A 32 42.01 -8.29 1.57
C MET A 32 42.19 -8.14 0.05
N PRO A 33 43.29 -8.63 -0.55
CA PRO A 33 43.46 -8.55 -1.99
C PRO A 33 42.32 -9.28 -2.69
N GLU A 34 41.74 -8.66 -3.72
CA GLU A 34 40.74 -9.31 -4.57
C GLU A 34 41.40 -10.51 -5.28
N PRO A 35 40.77 -11.70 -5.25
CA PRO A 35 41.26 -12.87 -5.96
C PRO A 35 41.38 -12.58 -7.46
N ALA A 36 42.53 -12.87 -8.06
CA ALA A 36 42.75 -12.63 -9.48
C ALA A 36 41.68 -13.35 -10.34
N GLY A 37 40.93 -12.59 -11.14
CA GLY A 37 39.93 -13.13 -12.08
C GLY A 37 38.52 -13.33 -11.54
N VAL A 38 38.22 -12.97 -10.28
CA VAL A 38 36.86 -13.07 -9.72
C VAL A 38 36.31 -11.69 -9.41
N VAL A 39 35.33 -11.24 -10.22
CA VAL A 39 34.72 -9.93 -10.08
C VAL A 39 33.29 -10.08 -9.55
N HIS A 40 33.04 -9.62 -8.32
CA HIS A 40 31.69 -9.49 -7.77
C HIS A 40 30.98 -8.26 -8.36
N LYS A 41 31.02 -8.06 -9.69
CA LYS A 41 30.44 -6.87 -10.36
C LYS A 41 28.92 -6.98 -10.40
N LEU A 42 28.20 -6.00 -9.85
CA LEU A 42 26.80 -5.79 -10.19
C LEU A 42 26.72 -5.15 -11.58
N TYR A 43 25.97 -5.74 -12.49
CA TYR A 43 25.77 -5.19 -13.82
C TYR A 43 24.69 -4.11 -13.77
N MET A 44 25.11 -2.86 -13.57
CA MET A 44 24.20 -1.71 -13.42
C MET A 44 23.98 -0.93 -14.72
N GLU A 45 24.56 -1.40 -15.83
CA GLU A 45 24.37 -0.79 -17.15
C GLU A 45 22.91 -0.98 -17.60
N ARG A 46 22.29 0.08 -18.13
CA ARG A 46 20.89 0.06 -18.59
C ARG A 46 20.66 -0.83 -19.81
N GLU A 47 21.67 -0.93 -20.69
CA GLU A 47 21.61 -1.80 -21.86
C GLU A 47 21.74 -3.27 -21.44
N LEU A 48 20.86 -4.12 -21.94
CA LEU A 48 20.90 -5.55 -21.64
C LEU A 48 21.90 -6.27 -22.57
N PRO A 49 22.65 -7.27 -22.08
CA PRO A 49 23.44 -8.13 -22.95
C PRO A 49 22.57 -8.73 -24.06
N PRO A 50 23.06 -8.94 -25.29
CA PRO A 50 22.23 -9.31 -26.45
C PRO A 50 21.30 -10.52 -26.21
N LYS A 51 21.81 -11.59 -25.60
CA LYS A 51 21.01 -12.79 -25.25
C LYS A 51 19.88 -12.45 -24.25
N VAL A 52 20.14 -11.55 -23.31
CA VAL A 52 19.18 -11.13 -22.28
C VAL A 52 18.15 -10.15 -22.86
N ALA A 53 18.58 -9.25 -23.74
CA ALA A 53 17.68 -8.35 -24.47
C ALA A 53 16.66 -9.13 -25.30
N GLU A 54 17.05 -10.23 -25.92
CA GLU A 54 16.14 -11.11 -26.66
C GLU A 54 15.10 -11.75 -25.73
N VAL A 55 15.53 -12.25 -24.56
CA VAL A 55 14.62 -12.77 -23.53
C VAL A 55 13.66 -11.70 -23.04
N ALA A 56 14.13 -10.47 -22.84
CA ALA A 56 13.30 -9.34 -22.44
C ALA A 56 12.22 -9.04 -23.50
N ARG A 57 12.57 -9.03 -24.79
CA ARG A 57 11.62 -8.85 -25.90
C ARG A 57 10.56 -9.95 -25.94
N MET A 58 10.97 -11.22 -25.79
CA MET A 58 10.03 -12.35 -25.68
C MET A 58 9.08 -12.23 -24.47
N GLN A 59 9.51 -11.52 -23.43
CA GLN A 59 8.74 -11.22 -22.23
C GLN A 59 7.94 -9.90 -22.34
N GLY A 60 7.81 -9.33 -23.53
CA GLY A 60 7.00 -8.13 -23.77
C GLY A 60 7.73 -6.80 -23.60
N GLU A 61 9.07 -6.78 -23.41
CA GLU A 61 9.83 -5.53 -23.43
C GLU A 61 9.94 -4.98 -24.86
N ASP A 62 9.00 -4.12 -25.22
CA ASP A 62 8.93 -3.42 -26.50
C ASP A 62 9.47 -1.97 -26.34
N PRO A 63 10.60 -1.62 -26.99
CA PRO A 63 11.17 -0.27 -26.92
C PRO A 63 10.19 0.85 -27.30
N ASP A 64 9.26 0.59 -28.23
CA ASP A 64 8.33 1.61 -28.73
C ASP A 64 7.17 1.87 -27.76
N ARG A 65 6.83 0.87 -26.94
CA ARG A 65 5.73 0.94 -25.96
C ARG A 65 6.21 1.16 -24.53
N LYS A 66 7.51 1.04 -24.29
CA LYS A 66 8.13 1.12 -22.96
C LYS A 66 7.70 2.37 -22.18
N SER A 67 7.84 3.56 -22.77
CA SER A 67 7.47 4.82 -22.11
C SER A 67 5.98 4.87 -21.79
N LEU A 68 5.12 4.43 -22.70
CA LEU A 68 3.67 4.38 -22.50
C LEU A 68 3.30 3.49 -21.31
N MET A 69 3.87 2.29 -21.21
CA MET A 69 3.55 1.34 -20.14
C MET A 69 4.07 1.79 -18.76
N ILE A 70 5.17 2.55 -18.74
CA ILE A 70 5.68 3.18 -17.52
C ILE A 70 4.73 4.29 -17.06
N GLU A 71 4.26 5.14 -17.98
CA GLU A 71 3.24 6.15 -17.66
C GLU A 71 1.94 5.49 -17.20
N GLU A 72 1.45 4.46 -17.88
CA GLU A 72 0.24 3.74 -17.47
C GLU A 72 0.37 3.14 -16.05
N LEU A 73 1.54 2.62 -15.68
CA LEU A 73 1.79 2.14 -14.32
C LEU A 73 1.79 3.32 -13.32
N ARG A 74 2.40 4.44 -13.67
CA ARG A 74 2.44 5.65 -12.84
C ARG A 74 1.03 6.22 -12.62
N ASP A 75 0.24 6.31 -13.67
CA ASP A 75 -1.16 6.71 -13.63
C ASP A 75 -1.96 5.76 -12.74
N MET A 76 -1.77 4.45 -12.89
CA MET A 76 -2.47 3.46 -12.05
C MET A 76 -2.09 3.58 -10.57
N ILE A 77 -0.82 3.87 -10.25
CA ILE A 77 -0.36 4.16 -8.88
C ILE A 77 -1.11 5.37 -8.31
N TYR A 78 -1.21 6.44 -9.11
CA TYR A 78 -1.87 7.68 -8.73
C TYR A 78 -3.39 7.52 -8.58
N GLU A 79 -4.06 6.95 -9.57
CA GLU A 79 -5.51 6.82 -9.64
C GLU A 79 -6.07 5.89 -8.55
N LYS A 80 -5.39 4.77 -8.28
CA LYS A 80 -5.89 3.78 -7.33
C LYS A 80 -5.45 4.04 -5.89
N GLY A 81 -4.23 4.55 -5.69
CA GLY A 81 -3.74 4.94 -4.36
C GLY A 81 -3.65 3.81 -3.32
N ASP A 82 -3.56 2.53 -3.74
CA ASP A 82 -3.51 1.40 -2.79
C ASP A 82 -2.13 1.26 -2.12
N CYS A 83 -1.10 1.88 -2.68
CA CYS A 83 0.21 2.03 -2.07
C CYS A 83 0.74 3.45 -2.29
N ILE A 84 1.71 3.86 -1.48
CA ILE A 84 2.41 5.13 -1.65
C ILE A 84 3.89 4.79 -1.87
N PRO A 85 4.32 4.67 -3.13
CA PRO A 85 5.71 4.37 -3.40
C PRO A 85 6.64 5.51 -2.98
N HIS A 86 7.79 5.17 -2.41
CA HIS A 86 8.84 6.15 -2.11
C HIS A 86 9.53 6.66 -3.39
N ARG A 87 9.38 5.93 -4.52
CA ARG A 87 9.89 6.28 -5.84
C ARG A 87 8.90 5.88 -6.93
N VAL A 88 8.84 6.69 -7.98
CA VAL A 88 8.02 6.46 -9.19
C VAL A 88 8.74 6.87 -10.49
N ASP A 89 10.08 6.97 -10.45
CA ASP A 89 10.87 7.16 -11.66
C ASP A 89 10.97 5.87 -12.49
N ASP A 90 11.31 6.04 -13.77
CA ASP A 90 11.29 4.97 -14.77
C ASP A 90 12.10 3.74 -14.36
N ASP A 91 13.33 3.92 -13.88
CA ASP A 91 14.20 2.80 -13.48
C ASP A 91 13.57 2.01 -12.32
N TYR A 92 12.91 2.70 -11.38
CA TYR A 92 12.20 2.08 -10.27
C TYR A 92 10.91 1.38 -10.71
N LEU A 93 10.16 1.93 -11.66
CA LEU A 93 8.93 1.30 -12.19
C LEU A 93 9.24 0.09 -13.08
N ILE A 94 10.31 0.16 -13.87
CA ILE A 94 10.76 -0.90 -14.78
C ILE A 94 11.02 -2.22 -14.06
N LYS A 95 11.57 -2.23 -12.84
CA LYS A 95 11.81 -3.50 -12.12
C LYS A 95 10.51 -4.25 -11.82
N PHE A 96 9.41 -3.53 -11.56
CA PHE A 96 8.09 -4.15 -11.36
C PHE A 96 7.49 -4.63 -12.68
N LEU A 97 7.61 -3.84 -13.75
CA LEU A 97 7.16 -4.20 -15.10
C LEU A 97 7.89 -5.46 -15.61
N ARG A 98 9.22 -5.48 -15.57
CA ARG A 98 10.02 -6.65 -15.97
C ARG A 98 9.71 -7.89 -15.14
N ALA A 99 9.52 -7.73 -13.82
CA ALA A 99 9.13 -8.82 -12.94
C ALA A 99 7.74 -9.42 -13.29
N ARG A 100 6.93 -8.72 -14.10
CA ARG A 100 5.59 -9.12 -14.54
C ARG A 100 5.40 -9.06 -16.05
N PHE A 101 6.48 -9.25 -16.81
CA PHE A 101 6.43 -9.38 -18.27
C PHE A 101 5.71 -8.21 -18.94
N TRP A 102 5.96 -7.01 -18.43
CA TRP A 102 5.35 -5.78 -18.88
C TRP A 102 3.81 -5.75 -18.76
N ASN A 103 3.19 -6.66 -18.01
CA ASN A 103 1.78 -6.52 -17.66
C ASN A 103 1.62 -5.44 -16.58
N VAL A 104 1.11 -4.27 -16.98
CA VAL A 104 0.98 -3.07 -16.13
C VAL A 104 0.15 -3.35 -14.87
N LEU A 105 -1.01 -4.02 -15.01
CA LEU A 105 -1.88 -4.34 -13.88
C LEU A 105 -1.19 -5.28 -12.89
N HIS A 106 -0.51 -6.31 -13.38
CA HIS A 106 0.23 -7.24 -12.52
C HIS A 106 1.44 -6.57 -11.86
N ALA A 107 2.11 -5.64 -12.54
CA ALA A 107 3.20 -4.84 -11.99
C ALA A 107 2.71 -3.92 -10.86
N TYR A 108 1.58 -3.24 -11.06
CA TYR A 108 0.90 -2.46 -10.02
C TYR A 108 0.57 -3.32 -8.80
N ASN A 109 -0.06 -4.47 -9.02
CA ASN A 109 -0.42 -5.43 -7.98
C ASN A 109 0.80 -5.95 -7.20
N LEU A 110 1.91 -6.26 -7.90
CA LEU A 110 3.19 -6.58 -7.26
C LEU A 110 3.69 -5.41 -6.40
N MET A 111 3.60 -4.18 -6.89
CA MET A 111 4.02 -3.00 -6.14
C MET A 111 3.19 -2.81 -4.87
N VAL A 112 1.87 -2.97 -4.94
CA VAL A 112 0.98 -2.92 -3.77
C VAL A 112 1.38 -3.97 -2.73
N ARG A 113 1.63 -5.22 -3.16
CA ARG A 113 2.09 -6.29 -2.26
C ARG A 113 3.45 -5.98 -1.63
N TYR A 114 4.40 -5.50 -2.43
CA TYR A 114 5.74 -5.11 -1.98
C TYR A 114 5.67 -4.04 -0.86
N TYR A 115 4.93 -2.95 -1.10
CA TYR A 115 4.79 -1.88 -0.09
C TYR A 115 3.98 -2.33 1.13
N SER A 116 2.93 -3.13 0.94
CA SER A 116 2.16 -3.68 2.07
C SER A 116 3.02 -4.62 2.93
N PHE A 117 3.87 -5.44 2.30
CA PHE A 117 4.81 -6.31 2.99
C PHE A 117 5.82 -5.47 3.78
N ARG A 118 6.35 -4.39 3.19
CA ARG A 118 7.25 -3.46 3.87
C ARG A 118 6.60 -2.77 5.07
N GLU A 119 5.41 -2.21 4.90
CA GLU A 119 4.63 -1.56 5.97
C GLU A 119 4.28 -2.52 7.12
N SER A 120 4.02 -3.80 6.80
CA SER A 120 3.66 -4.82 7.80
C SER A 120 4.86 -5.47 8.49
N ASN A 121 6.08 -5.23 7.99
CA ASN A 121 7.32 -5.82 8.51
C ASN A 121 8.43 -4.76 8.64
N PRO A 122 8.18 -3.62 9.33
CA PRO A 122 9.14 -2.53 9.42
C PRO A 122 10.48 -2.98 10.01
N GLU A 123 10.47 -4.02 10.86
CA GLU A 123 11.69 -4.59 11.45
C GLU A 123 12.71 -5.11 10.44
N PHE A 124 12.29 -5.38 9.19
CA PHE A 124 13.17 -5.82 8.10
C PHE A 124 13.87 -4.65 7.38
N TYR A 125 13.43 -3.42 7.59
CA TYR A 125 13.88 -2.22 6.86
C TYR A 125 14.47 -1.16 7.81
N GLU A 126 13.94 -1.06 9.03
CA GLU A 126 14.44 -0.11 10.04
C GLU A 126 15.85 -0.46 10.51
N ASN A 127 16.75 0.54 10.49
CA ASN A 127 18.12 0.43 11.00
C ASN A 127 18.96 -0.71 10.36
N VAL A 128 18.64 -1.12 9.13
CA VAL A 128 19.42 -2.13 8.41
C VAL A 128 20.79 -1.55 8.06
N ASN A 129 21.83 -2.07 8.71
CA ASN A 129 23.21 -1.77 8.39
C ASN A 129 23.86 -2.99 7.72
N PRO A 130 24.26 -2.93 6.45
CA PRO A 130 25.01 -3.99 5.78
C PRO A 130 26.24 -4.47 6.58
N MET A 131 26.92 -3.59 7.32
CA MET A 131 28.05 -3.95 8.19
C MET A 131 27.60 -4.67 9.48
N SER A 132 26.41 -4.39 10.02
CA SER A 132 25.88 -5.16 11.15
C SER A 132 25.44 -6.56 10.75
N LEU A 133 25.26 -6.80 9.44
CA LEU A 133 24.93 -8.10 8.86
C LEU A 133 26.19 -8.88 8.44
N ARG A 134 27.40 -8.34 8.64
CA ARG A 134 28.67 -8.99 8.30
C ARG A 134 28.80 -10.38 8.94
N SER A 135 28.33 -10.54 10.18
CA SER A 135 28.39 -11.80 10.91
C SER A 135 27.68 -12.96 10.20
N LEU A 136 26.66 -12.69 9.39
CA LEU A 136 25.98 -13.70 8.57
C LEU A 136 26.88 -14.26 7.47
N GLY A 137 27.75 -13.41 6.92
CA GLY A 137 28.78 -13.81 5.96
C GLY A 137 29.98 -14.47 6.63
N ASP A 138 30.44 -13.93 7.76
CA ASP A 138 31.56 -14.50 8.52
C ASP A 138 31.22 -15.92 9.04
N ASP A 139 29.96 -16.15 9.43
CA ASP A 139 29.46 -17.47 9.85
C ASP A 139 29.06 -18.38 8.65
N ASP A 140 29.26 -17.92 7.41
CA ASP A 140 28.95 -18.63 6.15
C ASP A 140 27.49 -19.12 6.07
N ILE A 141 26.54 -18.30 6.51
CA ILE A 141 25.10 -18.65 6.50
C ILE A 141 24.46 -18.31 5.15
N ILE A 142 24.86 -17.19 4.55
CA ILE A 142 24.40 -16.76 3.23
C ILE A 142 25.63 -16.43 2.39
N SER A 143 25.65 -16.93 1.15
CA SER A 143 26.70 -16.63 0.18
C SER A 143 26.08 -16.31 -1.18
N ILE A 144 26.61 -15.29 -1.85
CA ILE A 144 26.26 -15.01 -3.24
C ILE A 144 27.41 -15.50 -4.11
N SER A 145 27.09 -16.36 -5.07
CA SER A 145 28.09 -16.77 -6.03
C SER A 145 28.52 -15.57 -6.88
N PRO A 146 29.82 -15.28 -7.01
CA PRO A 146 30.28 -14.33 -8.03
C PRO A 146 30.04 -14.85 -9.44
N TYR A 147 29.77 -16.16 -9.56
CA TYR A 147 29.46 -16.84 -10.80
C TYR A 147 27.96 -16.84 -11.05
N ARG A 148 27.62 -16.76 -12.34
CA ARG A 148 26.26 -16.95 -12.81
C ARG A 148 26.10 -18.37 -13.33
N ASP A 149 24.88 -18.86 -13.33
CA ASP A 149 24.59 -20.11 -14.01
C ASP A 149 24.68 -19.96 -15.54
N GLN A 150 24.48 -21.07 -16.25
CA GLN A 150 24.57 -21.13 -17.72
C GLN A 150 23.57 -20.22 -18.45
N GLU A 151 22.51 -19.75 -17.78
CA GLU A 151 21.55 -18.79 -18.33
C GLU A 151 21.87 -17.33 -17.93
N GLY A 152 22.89 -17.11 -17.11
CA GLY A 152 23.28 -15.79 -16.63
C GLY A 152 22.53 -15.36 -15.36
N ARG A 153 21.86 -16.27 -14.65
CA ARG A 153 21.13 -15.97 -13.41
C ARG A 153 22.07 -15.93 -12.21
N ARG A 154 21.76 -15.08 -11.24
CA ARG A 154 22.49 -15.03 -9.96
C ARG A 154 22.16 -16.27 -9.13
N VAL A 155 23.19 -16.87 -8.54
CA VAL A 155 23.04 -18.00 -7.60
C VAL A 155 23.26 -17.51 -6.17
N ILE A 156 22.24 -17.67 -5.33
CA ILE A 156 22.27 -17.34 -3.90
C ILE A 156 22.19 -18.65 -3.12
N CYS A 157 23.12 -18.88 -2.20
CA CYS A 157 23.11 -20.08 -1.37
C CYS A 157 22.80 -19.71 0.09
N PHE A 158 21.88 -20.46 0.69
CA PHE A 158 21.49 -20.38 2.10
C PHE A 158 21.90 -21.68 2.79
N LYS A 159 22.73 -21.59 3.82
CA LYS A 159 23.30 -22.73 4.57
C LYS A 159 22.69 -22.78 5.97
N PHE A 160 21.49 -23.32 6.07
CA PHE A 160 20.69 -23.23 7.30
C PHE A 160 21.30 -23.98 8.49
N GLY A 161 22.11 -25.02 8.28
CA GLY A 161 22.78 -25.70 9.40
C GLY A 161 23.94 -24.92 10.03
N LYS A 162 24.42 -23.86 9.37
CA LYS A 162 25.40 -22.92 9.93
C LYS A 162 24.75 -21.84 10.80
N TRP A 163 23.47 -21.58 10.59
CA TRP A 163 22.71 -20.65 11.41
C TRP A 163 22.65 -21.13 12.87
N ARG A 164 22.81 -20.19 13.80
CA ARG A 164 22.72 -20.43 15.24
C ARG A 164 21.65 -19.49 15.80
N PRO A 165 20.39 -19.93 15.96
CA PRO A 165 19.27 -19.06 16.35
C PRO A 165 19.50 -18.25 17.63
N ASN A 166 20.27 -18.80 18.57
CA ASN A 166 20.60 -18.13 19.84
C ASN A 166 21.61 -16.97 19.69
N LYS A 167 22.39 -16.97 18.60
CA LYS A 167 23.39 -15.92 18.28
C LYS A 167 22.83 -14.92 17.29
N ILE A 168 22.11 -15.41 16.29
CA ILE A 168 21.59 -14.62 15.18
C ILE A 168 20.07 -14.83 15.13
N PRO A 169 19.27 -13.84 15.54
CA PRO A 169 17.82 -13.88 15.42
C PRO A 169 17.37 -14.08 13.98
N ILE A 170 16.24 -14.76 13.78
CA ILE A 170 15.68 -14.98 12.43
C ILE A 170 15.36 -13.67 11.70
N VAL A 171 15.07 -12.60 12.44
CA VAL A 171 14.84 -11.26 11.87
C VAL A 171 16.07 -10.76 11.09
N ASP A 172 17.28 -11.10 11.52
CA ASP A 172 18.52 -10.68 10.86
C ASP A 172 18.74 -11.47 9.57
N LEU A 173 18.28 -12.73 9.50
CA LEU A 173 18.22 -13.48 8.24
C LEU A 173 17.26 -12.83 7.26
N PHE A 174 16.10 -12.36 7.72
CA PHE A 174 15.17 -11.61 6.87
C PHE A 174 15.76 -10.29 6.41
N ARG A 175 16.40 -9.50 7.29
CA ARG A 175 17.08 -8.25 6.92
C ARG A 175 18.15 -8.46 5.86
N ALA A 176 18.99 -9.48 6.03
CA ALA A 176 20.01 -9.81 5.04
C ALA A 176 19.38 -10.28 3.73
N THR A 177 18.42 -11.20 3.78
CA THR A 177 17.70 -11.66 2.58
C THR A 177 17.05 -10.49 1.84
N MET A 178 16.46 -9.56 2.59
CA MET A 178 15.83 -8.38 2.03
C MET A 178 16.83 -7.47 1.35
N LEU A 179 17.93 -7.14 2.02
CA LEU A 179 19.05 -6.40 1.44
C LEU A 179 19.55 -7.04 0.14
N LEU A 180 19.74 -8.36 0.13
CA LEU A 180 20.19 -9.11 -1.05
C LEU A 180 19.23 -8.96 -2.23
N LEU A 181 17.94 -9.12 -1.98
CA LEU A 181 16.91 -9.07 -3.01
C LEU A 181 16.68 -7.64 -3.51
N GLU A 182 16.76 -6.62 -2.64
CA GLU A 182 16.68 -5.22 -3.07
C GLU A 182 17.83 -4.87 -4.01
N VAL A 183 19.06 -5.18 -3.60
CA VAL A 183 20.26 -4.93 -4.42
C VAL A 183 20.21 -5.73 -5.71
N GLY A 184 19.81 -7.01 -5.64
CA GLY A 184 19.64 -7.85 -6.82
C GLY A 184 18.60 -7.30 -7.79
N SER A 185 17.57 -6.61 -7.29
CA SER A 185 16.50 -6.00 -8.11
C SER A 185 16.97 -4.78 -8.89
N LEU A 186 18.12 -4.20 -8.54
CA LEU A 186 18.69 -3.07 -9.27
C LEU A 186 19.39 -3.49 -10.56
N GLU A 187 19.79 -4.76 -10.68
CA GLU A 187 20.53 -5.28 -11.84
C GLU A 187 19.56 -5.62 -12.98
N PRO A 188 19.59 -4.90 -14.12
CA PRO A 188 18.66 -5.10 -15.24
C PRO A 188 18.60 -6.55 -15.75
N GLN A 189 19.75 -7.22 -15.80
CA GLN A 189 19.82 -8.63 -16.18
C GLN A 189 19.06 -9.54 -15.19
N SER A 190 19.14 -9.27 -13.89
CA SER A 190 18.43 -10.04 -12.86
C SER A 190 16.92 -9.74 -12.84
N GLN A 191 16.51 -8.52 -13.19
CA GLN A 191 15.08 -8.20 -13.40
C GLN A 191 14.46 -9.07 -14.52
N VAL A 192 15.23 -9.31 -15.59
CA VAL A 192 14.79 -10.10 -16.76
C VAL A 192 14.95 -11.60 -16.58
N LEU A 193 16.00 -12.09 -15.92
CA LEU A 193 16.26 -13.54 -15.84
C LEU A 193 15.84 -14.18 -14.51
N GLY A 194 15.63 -13.36 -13.48
CA GLY A 194 15.42 -13.83 -12.12
C GLY A 194 16.69 -14.39 -11.47
N GLY A 195 16.51 -15.07 -10.34
CA GLY A 195 17.58 -15.69 -9.56
C GLY A 195 17.36 -17.18 -9.27
N VAL A 196 18.44 -17.85 -8.87
CA VAL A 196 18.47 -19.26 -8.45
C VAL A 196 18.85 -19.32 -6.97
N GLY A 197 18.04 -20.02 -6.17
CA GLY A 197 18.33 -20.27 -4.76
C GLY A 197 18.84 -21.68 -4.53
N ILE A 198 19.94 -21.85 -3.80
CA ILE A 198 20.39 -23.15 -3.28
C ILE A 198 20.16 -23.15 -1.77
N MET A 199 19.30 -24.05 -1.30
CA MET A 199 18.99 -24.25 0.11
C MET A 199 19.78 -25.48 0.59
N ASP A 200 20.92 -25.22 1.22
CA ASP A 200 21.77 -26.24 1.81
C ASP A 200 21.32 -26.51 3.25
N LEU A 201 20.78 -27.71 3.44
CA LEU A 201 20.20 -28.17 4.71
C LEU A 201 21.15 -29.08 5.50
N GLU A 202 22.42 -29.17 5.10
CA GLU A 202 23.45 -29.88 5.86
C GLU A 202 23.54 -29.30 7.28
N GLY A 203 23.35 -30.14 8.30
CA GLY A 203 23.38 -29.70 9.71
C GLY A 203 22.09 -29.05 10.22
N LEU A 204 20.97 -29.17 9.51
CA LEU A 204 19.66 -28.74 9.99
C LEU A 204 19.25 -29.55 11.25
N THR A 205 18.76 -28.89 12.29
CA THR A 205 18.36 -29.51 13.57
C THR A 205 16.93 -29.12 13.95
N LEU A 206 16.33 -29.86 14.89
CA LEU A 206 15.00 -29.51 15.44
C LEU A 206 14.95 -28.11 16.04
N ASN A 207 16.07 -27.59 16.56
CA ASN A 207 16.14 -26.21 17.05
C ASN A 207 15.91 -25.18 15.92
N HIS A 208 16.38 -25.47 14.70
CA HIS A 208 16.06 -24.64 13.54
C HIS A 208 14.57 -24.72 13.19
N ALA A 209 14.00 -25.94 13.18
CA ALA A 209 12.57 -26.15 12.90
C ALA A 209 11.67 -25.41 13.90
N TRP A 210 12.03 -25.34 15.18
CA TRP A 210 11.28 -24.62 16.20
C TRP A 210 11.17 -23.10 15.95
N ASN A 211 12.12 -22.53 15.19
CA ASN A 211 12.11 -21.12 14.80
C ASN A 211 11.34 -20.88 13.49
N LEU A 212 10.94 -21.93 12.76
CA LEU A 212 10.20 -21.86 11.50
C LEU A 212 8.69 -22.00 11.71
N THR A 213 8.10 -21.03 12.41
CA THR A 213 6.63 -20.98 12.60
C THR A 213 5.88 -20.79 11.25
N PRO A 214 4.57 -21.08 11.17
CA PRO A 214 3.78 -20.81 9.96
C PRO A 214 3.88 -19.36 9.47
N THR A 215 3.90 -18.39 10.40
CA THR A 215 4.08 -16.96 10.07
C THR A 215 5.45 -16.70 9.43
N VAL A 216 6.50 -17.32 9.94
CA VAL A 216 7.86 -17.23 9.35
C VAL A 216 7.88 -17.86 7.97
N ALA A 217 7.29 -19.05 7.80
CA ALA A 217 7.21 -19.73 6.52
C ALA A 217 6.45 -18.91 5.47
N GLN A 218 5.35 -18.25 5.86
CA GLN A 218 4.61 -17.32 5.01
C GLN A 218 5.47 -16.12 4.59
N LYS A 219 6.23 -15.51 5.52
CA LYS A 219 7.15 -14.40 5.18
C LYS A 219 8.26 -14.86 4.23
N MET A 220 8.84 -16.04 4.44
CA MET A 220 9.84 -16.63 3.53
C MET A 220 9.26 -16.85 2.13
N LEU A 221 8.05 -17.43 2.04
CA LEU A 221 7.38 -17.64 0.76
C LEU A 221 7.04 -16.32 0.07
N ALA A 222 6.61 -15.30 0.84
CA ALA A 222 6.33 -13.97 0.31
C ALA A 222 7.56 -13.37 -0.38
N LEU A 223 8.74 -13.46 0.24
CA LEU A 223 10.01 -12.99 -0.35
C LEU A 223 10.42 -13.77 -1.59
N LEU A 224 10.19 -15.09 -1.60
CA LEU A 224 10.56 -15.97 -2.72
C LEU A 224 9.60 -15.88 -3.92
N ALA A 225 8.36 -15.41 -3.72
CA ALA A 225 7.28 -15.64 -4.67
C ALA A 225 6.45 -14.40 -5.05
N THR A 226 6.03 -13.60 -4.07
CA THR A 226 4.89 -12.68 -4.28
C THR A 226 5.18 -11.23 -3.96
N SER A 227 6.19 -10.94 -3.16
CA SER A 227 6.39 -9.60 -2.58
C SER A 227 7.65 -8.89 -3.05
N MET A 228 8.49 -9.50 -3.89
CA MET A 228 9.71 -8.88 -4.42
C MET A 228 9.63 -8.58 -5.92
N PRO A 229 10.18 -7.43 -6.40
CA PRO A 229 10.36 -7.12 -7.81
C PRO A 229 11.51 -7.91 -8.45
N LEU A 230 11.62 -9.19 -8.09
CA LEU A 230 12.53 -10.18 -8.62
C LEU A 230 11.80 -11.50 -8.77
N ARG A 231 12.15 -12.26 -9.81
CA ARG A 231 11.58 -13.59 -10.03
C ARG A 231 12.53 -14.65 -9.49
N THR A 232 12.01 -15.60 -8.72
CA THR A 232 12.75 -16.82 -8.40
C THR A 232 12.54 -17.84 -9.51
N SER A 233 13.61 -18.15 -10.22
CA SER A 233 13.60 -19.05 -11.38
C SER A 233 13.66 -20.51 -10.95
N GLN A 234 14.56 -20.86 -10.02
CA GLN A 234 14.71 -22.22 -9.49
C GLN A 234 15.14 -22.18 -8.02
N ILE A 235 14.72 -23.17 -7.23
CA ILE A 235 15.11 -23.41 -5.85
C ILE A 235 15.59 -24.85 -5.73
N HIS A 236 16.87 -25.05 -5.40
CA HIS A 236 17.49 -26.35 -5.24
C HIS A 236 17.72 -26.66 -3.77
N ILE A 237 17.14 -27.75 -3.29
CA ILE A 237 17.31 -28.24 -1.92
C ILE A 237 18.34 -29.36 -1.94
N VAL A 238 19.44 -29.16 -1.22
CA VAL A 238 20.58 -30.08 -1.13
C VAL A 238 20.83 -30.45 0.33
N ASN A 239 21.40 -31.63 0.54
CA ASN A 239 21.79 -32.16 1.85
C ASN A 239 20.64 -32.21 2.87
N GLN A 240 19.40 -32.35 2.41
CA GLN A 240 18.26 -32.51 3.31
C GLN A 240 18.29 -33.86 4.03
N GLY A 241 18.22 -33.82 5.36
CA GLY A 241 18.12 -35.01 6.24
C GLY A 241 16.71 -35.15 6.84
N TRP A 242 16.52 -36.08 7.78
CA TRP A 242 15.19 -36.41 8.34
C TRP A 242 14.44 -35.20 8.96
N VAL A 243 15.15 -34.20 9.50
CA VAL A 243 14.53 -32.99 10.08
C VAL A 243 13.78 -32.18 9.01
N PHE A 244 14.21 -32.28 7.74
CA PHE A 244 13.58 -31.56 6.64
C PHE A 244 12.09 -31.89 6.53
N ASP A 245 11.68 -33.14 6.76
CA ASP A 245 10.27 -33.52 6.64
C ASP A 245 9.39 -32.72 7.61
N THR A 246 9.87 -32.51 8.83
CA THR A 246 9.17 -31.67 9.83
C THR A 246 9.01 -30.24 9.34
N VAL A 247 10.05 -29.66 8.75
CA VAL A 247 10.02 -28.30 8.20
C VAL A 247 9.13 -28.23 6.96
N PHE A 248 9.23 -29.20 6.06
CA PHE A 248 8.52 -29.22 4.80
C PHE A 248 7.01 -29.33 4.99
N GLN A 249 6.52 -30.05 6.00
CA GLN A 249 5.08 -30.09 6.31
C GLN A 249 4.50 -28.71 6.65
N ILE A 250 5.31 -27.77 7.16
CA ILE A 250 4.89 -26.38 7.41
C ILE A 250 4.76 -25.61 6.09
N PHE A 251 5.67 -25.85 5.15
CA PHE A 251 5.65 -25.20 3.83
C PHE A 251 4.64 -25.81 2.86
N LYS A 252 4.46 -27.14 2.87
CA LYS A 252 3.62 -27.90 1.94
C LYS A 252 2.23 -27.29 1.70
N PRO A 253 1.44 -26.90 2.73
CA PRO A 253 0.12 -26.28 2.52
C PRO A 253 0.18 -24.87 1.92
N LEU A 254 1.34 -24.20 1.97
CA LEU A 254 1.54 -22.85 1.45
C LEU A 254 2.07 -22.85 0.00
N LEU A 255 2.59 -23.97 -0.50
CA LEU A 255 3.22 -24.05 -1.83
C LEU A 255 2.18 -24.18 -2.95
N THR A 256 2.14 -23.15 -3.81
CA THR A 256 1.39 -23.19 -5.08
C THR A 256 2.05 -24.14 -6.09
N GLU A 257 1.31 -24.58 -7.10
CA GLU A 257 1.83 -25.48 -8.14
C GLU A 257 3.04 -24.87 -8.88
N LYS A 258 2.95 -23.57 -9.23
CA LYS A 258 4.08 -22.83 -9.81
C LYS A 258 5.32 -22.81 -8.91
N MET A 259 5.16 -22.80 -7.59
CA MET A 259 6.29 -22.90 -6.67
C MET A 259 6.84 -24.33 -6.60
N ARG A 260 5.98 -25.35 -6.60
CA ARG A 260 6.39 -26.77 -6.63
C ARG A 260 7.21 -27.09 -7.86
N GLN A 261 6.83 -26.55 -9.02
CA GLN A 261 7.57 -26.71 -10.29
C GLN A 261 8.97 -26.06 -10.28
N ARG A 262 9.23 -25.15 -9.33
CA ARG A 262 10.52 -24.48 -9.15
C ARG A 262 11.39 -25.13 -8.07
N LEU A 263 10.85 -26.08 -7.31
CA LEU A 263 11.54 -26.75 -6.20
C LEU A 263 12.14 -28.07 -6.68
N PHE A 264 13.45 -28.22 -6.54
CA PHE A 264 14.20 -29.40 -6.93
C PHE A 264 14.92 -30.01 -5.72
N PHE A 265 14.73 -31.31 -5.50
CA PHE A 265 15.30 -32.03 -4.35
C PHE A 265 16.43 -32.93 -4.81
N HIS A 266 17.62 -32.77 -4.21
CA HIS A 266 18.81 -33.49 -4.65
C HIS A 266 19.38 -34.43 -3.59
N GLY A 267 19.08 -34.21 -2.30
CA GLY A 267 19.73 -34.97 -1.23
C GLY A 267 21.23 -34.74 -1.28
N THR A 268 22.00 -35.82 -1.23
CA THR A 268 23.46 -35.77 -1.38
C THR A 268 23.94 -35.98 -2.82
N ASP A 269 23.03 -36.22 -3.78
CA ASP A 269 23.37 -36.47 -5.19
C ASP A 269 23.69 -35.17 -5.94
N ARG A 270 24.98 -34.90 -6.12
CA ARG A 270 25.46 -33.74 -6.90
C ARG A 270 25.21 -33.87 -8.39
N ALA A 271 25.21 -35.09 -8.94
CA ALA A 271 24.89 -35.30 -10.35
C ALA A 271 23.44 -34.90 -10.66
N SER A 272 22.52 -35.04 -9.69
CA SER A 272 21.16 -34.50 -9.79
C SER A 272 21.14 -32.97 -9.87
N LEU A 273 21.92 -32.28 -9.04
CA LEU A 273 22.04 -30.81 -9.08
C LEU A 273 22.65 -30.34 -10.41
N HIS A 274 23.67 -31.03 -10.91
CA HIS A 274 24.39 -30.69 -12.14
C HIS A 274 23.55 -30.82 -13.42
N LYS A 275 22.39 -31.48 -13.35
CA LYS A 275 21.40 -31.46 -14.45
C LYS A 275 20.77 -30.08 -14.65
N TYR A 276 20.79 -29.23 -13.61
CA TYR A 276 20.14 -27.93 -13.60
C TYR A 276 21.12 -26.76 -13.56
N ILE A 277 22.28 -26.93 -12.93
CA ILE A 277 23.31 -25.88 -12.82
C ILE A 277 24.65 -26.48 -13.25
N ASP A 278 25.31 -25.85 -14.21
CA ASP A 278 26.62 -26.29 -14.69
C ASP A 278 27.65 -26.31 -13.52
N PRO A 279 28.45 -27.38 -13.37
CA PRO A 279 29.57 -27.41 -12.42
C PRO A 279 30.51 -26.19 -12.48
N GLU A 280 30.67 -25.54 -13.64
CA GLU A 280 31.48 -24.32 -13.78
C GLU A 280 30.88 -23.09 -13.08
N ALA A 281 29.58 -23.11 -12.77
CA ALA A 281 28.86 -22.05 -12.06
C ALA A 281 28.77 -22.30 -10.55
N LEU A 282 29.26 -23.45 -10.07
CA LEU A 282 29.14 -23.90 -8.70
C LEU A 282 30.48 -23.93 -7.94
N PRO A 283 30.45 -23.66 -6.62
CA PRO A 283 31.55 -23.99 -5.72
C PRO A 283 31.86 -25.49 -5.65
N GLU A 284 33.11 -25.84 -5.32
CA GLU A 284 33.57 -27.23 -5.10
C GLU A 284 32.67 -28.03 -4.14
N ARG A 285 32.14 -27.39 -3.09
CA ARG A 285 31.22 -28.00 -2.11
C ARG A 285 29.96 -28.60 -2.76
N TYR A 286 29.47 -27.99 -3.84
CA TYR A 286 28.33 -28.46 -4.61
C TYR A 286 28.74 -29.28 -5.83
N GLY A 287 29.98 -29.80 -5.83
CA GLY A 287 30.57 -30.60 -6.91
C GLY A 287 30.99 -29.77 -8.13
N GLY A 288 31.17 -28.46 -7.96
CA GLY A 288 31.61 -27.56 -9.03
C GLY A 288 33.12 -27.44 -9.16
N THR A 289 33.58 -26.55 -10.04
CA THR A 289 35.00 -26.34 -10.36
C THR A 289 35.56 -25.03 -9.85
N LYS A 290 34.74 -24.20 -9.19
CA LYS A 290 35.13 -22.88 -8.72
C LYS A 290 35.37 -22.84 -7.20
N PRO A 291 36.30 -22.00 -6.73
CA PRO A 291 36.45 -21.76 -5.30
C PRO A 291 35.25 -21.02 -4.71
N GLU A 292 34.99 -21.29 -3.43
CA GLU A 292 33.97 -20.59 -2.64
C GLU A 292 34.51 -19.24 -2.13
N TYR A 293 33.71 -18.18 -2.23
CA TYR A 293 34.10 -16.85 -1.74
C TYR A 293 33.23 -16.42 -0.56
N PRO A 294 33.85 -15.81 0.48
CA PRO A 294 33.11 -15.21 1.56
C PRO A 294 32.20 -14.09 1.07
N TYR A 295 31.00 -14.02 1.62
CA TYR A 295 30.02 -12.96 1.38
C TYR A 295 30.55 -11.55 1.67
N THR A 296 31.58 -11.42 2.53
CA THR A 296 32.20 -10.14 2.88
C THR A 296 32.77 -9.41 1.67
N TYR A 297 33.27 -10.12 0.65
CA TYR A 297 33.75 -9.48 -0.59
C TYR A 297 32.60 -8.78 -1.33
N TRP A 298 31.43 -9.41 -1.36
CA TRP A 298 30.24 -8.82 -1.96
C TRP A 298 29.75 -7.61 -1.15
N LEU A 299 29.67 -7.71 0.18
CA LEU A 299 29.31 -6.58 1.06
C LEU A 299 30.27 -5.39 0.91
N GLU A 300 31.58 -5.64 0.90
CA GLU A 300 32.59 -4.59 0.71
C GLU A 300 32.44 -3.92 -0.66
N HIS A 301 32.16 -4.70 -1.71
CA HIS A 301 31.89 -4.15 -3.03
C HIS A 301 30.62 -3.28 -3.03
N LEU A 302 29.52 -3.74 -2.43
CA LEU A 302 28.28 -2.96 -2.34
C LEU A 302 28.49 -1.61 -1.67
N SER A 303 29.28 -1.57 -0.59
CA SER A 303 29.57 -0.33 0.14
C SER A 303 30.31 0.72 -0.71
N ARG A 304 30.84 0.33 -1.88
CA ARG A 304 31.55 1.20 -2.83
C ARG A 304 30.69 1.63 -4.02
N VAL A 305 29.47 1.09 -4.18
CA VAL A 305 28.57 1.44 -5.29
C VAL A 305 27.59 2.50 -4.83
N GLU A 306 27.83 3.76 -5.20
CA GLU A 306 27.04 4.94 -4.78
C GLU A 306 25.53 4.76 -5.04
N GLN A 307 25.14 4.32 -6.23
CA GLN A 307 23.75 4.05 -6.59
C GLN A 307 23.05 3.03 -5.67
N VAL A 308 23.79 2.01 -5.19
CA VAL A 308 23.25 1.02 -4.25
C VAL A 308 23.09 1.64 -2.86
N VAL A 309 24.04 2.46 -2.44
CA VAL A 309 23.99 3.18 -1.16
C VAL A 309 22.80 4.15 -1.14
N ASP A 310 22.60 4.90 -2.23
CA ASP A 310 21.50 5.86 -2.36
C ASP A 310 20.14 5.16 -2.34
N GLU A 311 19.98 4.03 -3.04
CA GLU A 311 18.75 3.24 -3.01
C GLU A 311 18.43 2.73 -1.61
N LEU A 312 19.44 2.19 -0.91
CA LEU A 312 19.24 1.66 0.45
C LEU A 312 18.91 2.76 1.46
N GLN A 313 19.42 3.98 1.27
CA GLN A 313 19.04 5.14 2.08
C GLN A 313 17.59 5.55 1.83
N GLN A 314 17.13 5.56 0.58
CA GLN A 314 15.75 5.91 0.22
C GLN A 314 14.73 4.83 0.64
N LEU A 315 15.17 3.58 0.82
CA LEU A 315 14.38 2.47 1.37
C LEU A 315 14.16 2.56 2.89
N GLY A 316 14.99 3.30 3.62
CA GLY A 316 14.82 3.59 5.04
C GLY A 316 13.81 4.73 5.24
N SER A 317 12.52 4.41 5.17
CA SER A 317 11.44 5.37 5.38
C SER A 317 11.39 5.84 6.83
N ASP A 318 12.11 6.90 7.13
CA ASP A 318 11.52 7.99 7.90
C ASP A 318 11.30 9.13 6.89
N ASP A 319 10.06 9.63 6.76
CA ASP A 319 9.73 10.76 5.88
C ASP A 319 10.74 11.89 6.10
N LEU A 320 11.74 12.04 5.23
CA LEU A 320 12.84 12.99 5.41
C LEU A 320 12.28 14.40 5.61
N PHE A 321 11.21 14.71 4.88
CA PHE A 321 10.39 15.91 5.09
C PHE A 321 9.94 16.07 6.54
N LEU A 322 9.26 15.07 7.13
CA LEU A 322 8.75 15.12 8.50
C LEU A 322 9.89 15.15 9.53
N CYS A 323 10.96 14.39 9.29
CA CYS A 323 12.15 14.35 10.13
C CYS A 323 12.83 15.72 10.21
N ARG A 324 12.92 16.48 9.12
CA ARG A 324 13.45 17.86 9.15
C ARG A 324 12.69 18.71 10.18
N PHE A 325 11.34 18.65 10.18
CA PHE A 325 10.51 19.41 11.12
C PHE A 325 10.58 18.89 12.55
N LEU A 326 10.51 17.58 12.76
CA LEU A 326 10.65 16.98 14.10
C LEU A 326 12.01 17.31 14.70
N TYR A 327 13.08 17.18 13.92
CA TYR A 327 14.43 17.47 14.38
C TYR A 327 14.58 18.94 14.80
N CYS A 328 14.05 19.89 14.01
CA CYS A 328 14.18 21.32 14.34
C CYS A 328 13.31 21.76 15.53
N CYS A 329 12.29 20.98 15.88
CA CYS A 329 11.41 21.23 17.04
C CYS A 329 11.78 20.34 18.24
N ASP A 330 13.02 19.85 18.32
CA ASP A 330 13.50 18.96 19.39
C ASP A 330 12.58 17.74 19.65
N TRP A 331 12.01 17.21 18.56
CA TRP A 331 11.05 16.11 18.51
C TRP A 331 9.70 16.40 19.19
N ASP A 332 9.37 17.67 19.43
CA ASP A 332 8.01 18.10 19.77
C ASP A 332 7.10 17.96 18.55
N VAL A 333 6.25 16.93 18.58
CA VAL A 333 5.34 16.57 17.51
C VAL A 333 4.27 17.65 17.29
N GLN A 334 3.79 18.31 18.35
CA GLN A 334 2.74 19.34 18.22
C GLN A 334 3.31 20.62 17.61
N GLU A 335 4.51 21.01 18.03
CA GLU A 335 5.21 22.15 17.45
C GLU A 335 5.56 21.90 15.98
N ALA A 336 6.12 20.73 15.66
CA ALA A 336 6.43 20.32 14.29
C ALA A 336 5.18 20.32 13.41
N TYR A 337 4.08 19.74 13.89
CA TYR A 337 2.80 19.76 13.17
C TYR A 337 2.28 21.18 12.93
N GLY A 338 2.27 22.01 13.97
CA GLY A 338 1.84 23.39 13.88
C GLY A 338 2.67 24.20 12.88
N ARG A 339 3.97 23.94 12.78
CA ARG A 339 4.88 24.57 11.82
C ARG A 339 4.58 24.12 10.39
N ILE A 340 4.40 22.81 10.17
CA ILE A 340 4.03 22.24 8.86
C ILE A 340 2.71 22.84 8.36
N VAL A 341 1.67 22.86 9.20
CA VAL A 341 0.36 23.42 8.84
C VAL A 341 0.47 24.90 8.46
N LYS A 342 1.26 25.68 9.20
CA LYS A 342 1.50 27.09 8.87
C LYS A 342 2.23 27.25 7.54
N LEU A 343 3.20 26.40 7.24
CA LEU A 343 3.94 26.43 5.98
C LEU A 343 3.04 26.09 4.78
N ILE A 344 2.20 25.06 4.92
CA ILE A 344 1.23 24.67 3.88
C ILE A 344 0.25 25.82 3.61
N LYS A 345 -0.34 26.41 4.66
CA LYS A 345 -1.25 27.55 4.50
C LYS A 345 -0.57 28.78 3.88
N LEU A 346 0.70 29.01 4.21
CA LEU A 346 1.49 30.10 3.61
C LEU A 346 1.71 29.86 2.12
N LYS A 347 2.00 28.61 1.72
CA LYS A 347 2.17 28.17 0.33
C LYS A 347 0.87 28.28 -0.46
N GLU A 348 -0.24 27.79 0.09
CA GLU A 348 -1.57 27.89 -0.56
C GLU A 348 -1.99 29.34 -0.80
N ALA A 349 -1.69 30.24 0.14
CA ALA A 349 -2.04 31.65 0.03
C ALA A 349 -1.12 32.47 -0.90
N ASN A 350 0.10 32.00 -1.18
CA ASN A 350 1.12 32.73 -1.95
C ASN A 350 1.94 31.78 -2.85
N PRO A 351 1.32 31.00 -3.75
CA PRO A 351 1.99 29.93 -4.49
C PRO A 351 3.18 30.41 -5.32
N GLU A 352 3.12 31.62 -5.85
CA GLU A 352 4.19 32.25 -6.64
C GLU A 352 5.48 32.50 -5.83
N TRP A 353 5.39 32.58 -4.49
CA TRP A 353 6.54 32.72 -3.60
C TRP A 353 7.30 31.43 -3.38
N PHE A 354 6.78 30.29 -3.83
CA PHE A 354 7.37 28.96 -3.66
C PHE A 354 7.78 28.37 -5.00
N PHE A 355 8.81 27.52 -5.02
CA PHE A 355 9.24 26.78 -6.21
C PHE A 355 8.04 26.09 -6.91
N HIS A 356 7.81 26.40 -8.19
CA HIS A 356 6.59 26.03 -8.92
C HIS A 356 6.78 25.80 -10.43
N LYS A 357 8.02 25.74 -10.92
CA LYS A 357 8.36 25.44 -12.32
C LYS A 357 9.52 24.44 -12.38
N PRO A 358 9.70 23.68 -13.49
CA PRO A 358 10.83 22.79 -13.64
C PRO A 358 12.16 23.49 -13.39
N ILE A 359 13.11 22.84 -12.72
CA ILE A 359 14.38 23.45 -12.32
C ILE A 359 15.18 23.98 -13.51
N ALA A 360 15.05 23.34 -14.67
CA ALA A 360 15.63 23.80 -15.93
C ALA A 360 15.19 25.24 -16.31
N THR A 361 13.98 25.66 -15.90
CA THR A 361 13.48 27.02 -16.16
C THR A 361 14.19 28.10 -15.35
N TYR A 362 14.88 27.73 -14.26
CA TYR A 362 15.64 28.65 -13.40
C TYR A 362 17.11 28.78 -13.81
N GLY A 363 17.56 28.12 -14.88
CA GLY A 363 18.96 28.15 -15.32
C GLY A 363 19.50 29.56 -15.55
N GLU A 364 18.73 30.45 -16.18
CA GLU A 364 19.13 31.85 -16.36
C GLU A 364 19.25 32.60 -15.03
N LEU A 365 18.36 32.31 -14.06
CA LEU A 365 18.38 32.93 -12.73
C LEU A 365 19.56 32.44 -11.89
N LEU A 366 19.90 31.15 -11.96
CA LEU A 366 21.07 30.56 -11.30
C LEU A 366 22.37 31.16 -11.86
N ASN A 367 22.48 31.29 -13.20
CA ASN A 367 23.63 31.87 -13.87
C ASN A 367 23.94 33.34 -13.50
N ARG A 368 23.00 34.03 -12.87
CA ARG A 368 23.21 35.40 -12.35
C ARG A 368 23.97 35.42 -11.03
N ASN A 369 24.21 34.26 -10.39
CA ASN A 369 25.02 34.13 -9.17
C ASN A 369 24.50 34.98 -8.01
N VAL A 370 23.18 35.17 -7.93
CA VAL A 370 22.54 36.01 -6.91
C VAL A 370 22.55 35.34 -5.55
N LYS A 371 22.28 34.03 -5.52
CA LYS A 371 22.25 33.21 -4.32
C LYS A 371 22.93 31.88 -4.58
N PHE A 372 23.75 31.42 -3.63
CA PHE A 372 24.45 30.14 -3.72
C PHE A 372 25.01 29.71 -2.37
N ALA A 373 25.28 28.41 -2.20
CA ALA A 373 25.92 27.88 -1.00
C ALA A 373 27.40 27.53 -1.24
N LEU A 374 28.27 27.88 -0.29
CA LEU A 374 29.68 27.50 -0.32
C LEU A 374 29.85 26.04 0.07
N LYS A 375 30.82 25.34 -0.54
CA LYS A 375 31.13 23.93 -0.26
C LYS A 375 31.64 23.69 1.17
N HIS A 376 32.28 24.67 1.79
CA HIS A 376 32.86 24.53 3.12
C HIS A 376 31.98 25.19 4.19
N ARG A 377 32.14 24.73 5.44
CA ARG A 377 31.31 25.13 6.59
C ARG A 377 32.04 26.13 7.47
N ASP A 378 31.30 26.99 8.15
CA ASP A 378 31.85 27.96 9.10
C ASP A 378 32.43 27.30 10.37
N LYS A 379 32.95 28.12 11.30
CA LYS A 379 33.59 27.67 12.55
C LYS A 379 32.68 26.84 13.46
N ARG A 380 31.37 26.93 13.27
CA ARG A 380 30.34 26.22 14.05
C ARG A 380 29.72 25.06 13.27
N GLY A 381 30.28 24.70 12.11
CA GLY A 381 29.79 23.59 11.28
C GLY A 381 28.57 23.93 10.42
N ARG A 382 28.24 25.21 10.26
CA ARG A 382 27.07 25.65 9.48
C ARG A 382 27.41 25.82 8.01
N ARG A 383 26.44 25.57 7.13
CA ARG A 383 26.60 25.91 5.71
C ARG A 383 26.56 27.41 5.53
N VAL A 384 27.44 27.92 4.67
CA VAL A 384 27.48 29.35 4.33
C VAL A 384 26.66 29.57 3.07
N PHE A 385 25.50 30.21 3.22
CA PHE A 385 24.62 30.61 2.13
C PHE A 385 24.85 32.08 1.81
N VAL A 386 25.30 32.38 0.59
CA VAL A 386 25.66 33.73 0.16
C VAL A 386 24.53 34.33 -0.66
N THR A 387 24.19 35.58 -0.38
CA THR A 387 23.24 36.39 -1.17
C THR A 387 23.92 37.68 -1.59
N ARG A 388 24.07 37.91 -2.89
CA ARG A 388 24.70 39.10 -3.48
C ARG A 388 23.64 40.04 -4.01
N LEU A 389 23.31 41.11 -3.29
CA LEU A 389 22.25 42.02 -3.72
C LEU A 389 22.61 42.87 -4.93
N GLY A 390 23.90 43.13 -5.19
CA GLY A 390 24.37 43.82 -6.39
C GLY A 390 24.20 43.02 -7.68
N ALA A 391 24.05 41.69 -7.59
CA ALA A 391 23.81 40.83 -8.73
C ALA A 391 22.31 40.77 -9.14
N ILE A 392 21.42 41.38 -8.35
CA ILE A 392 19.98 41.39 -8.63
C ILE A 392 19.67 42.42 -9.72
N ASP A 393 19.10 41.96 -10.82
CA ASP A 393 18.49 42.85 -11.82
C ASP A 393 17.09 43.24 -11.38
N PHE A 394 17.00 44.30 -10.57
CA PHE A 394 15.72 44.81 -10.06
C PHE A 394 14.74 45.22 -11.16
N SER A 395 15.17 45.40 -12.41
CA SER A 395 14.31 45.82 -13.51
C SER A 395 13.55 44.65 -14.13
N ASN A 396 14.15 43.45 -14.13
CA ASN A 396 13.64 42.28 -14.84
C ASN A 396 13.33 41.08 -13.94
N MET A 397 13.81 41.07 -12.70
CA MET A 397 13.50 40.02 -11.72
C MET A 397 12.30 40.42 -10.85
N ALA A 398 11.45 39.46 -10.49
CA ALA A 398 10.45 39.62 -9.45
C ALA A 398 11.03 39.24 -8.07
N VAL A 399 10.44 39.77 -6.99
CA VAL A 399 10.80 39.36 -5.62
C VAL A 399 10.54 37.86 -5.39
N THR A 400 9.57 37.30 -6.10
CA THR A 400 9.22 35.88 -6.09
C THR A 400 10.33 35.03 -6.68
N ASP A 401 11.02 35.50 -7.72
CA ASP A 401 12.17 34.78 -8.31
C ASP A 401 13.30 34.60 -7.28
N LEU A 402 13.53 35.64 -6.46
CA LEU A 402 14.50 35.58 -5.36
C LEU A 402 14.07 34.60 -4.27
N ALA A 403 12.77 34.48 -4.01
CA ALA A 403 12.21 33.53 -3.06
C ALA A 403 12.23 32.10 -3.60
N ASN A 404 12.11 31.89 -4.92
CA ASN A 404 12.25 30.59 -5.55
C ASN A 404 13.70 30.10 -5.52
N LEU A 405 14.68 30.99 -5.74
CA LEU A 405 16.09 30.66 -5.56
C LEU A 405 16.40 30.22 -4.12
N ASP A 406 15.76 30.81 -3.11
CA ASP A 406 15.89 30.31 -1.73
C ASP A 406 15.41 28.87 -1.62
N ASP A 407 14.23 28.52 -2.15
CA ASP A 407 13.71 27.14 -2.04
C ASP A 407 14.64 26.12 -2.67
N ILE A 408 15.17 26.42 -3.86
CA ILE A 408 16.10 25.53 -4.58
C ILE A 408 17.33 25.25 -3.72
N TRP A 409 17.95 26.29 -3.17
CA TRP A 409 19.15 26.11 -2.37
C TRP A 409 18.86 25.49 -1.01
N PHE A 410 17.79 25.92 -0.33
CA PHE A 410 17.45 25.38 0.98
C PHE A 410 16.98 23.92 0.90
N GLU A 411 16.40 23.48 -0.20
CA GLU A 411 16.08 22.06 -0.39
C GLU A 411 17.36 21.20 -0.33
N LEU A 412 18.41 21.58 -1.06
CA LEU A 412 19.72 20.90 -0.99
C LEU A 412 20.32 20.97 0.40
N LEU A 413 20.27 22.14 1.03
CA LEU A 413 20.86 22.34 2.35
C LEU A 413 20.15 21.52 3.43
N LEU A 414 18.84 21.27 3.28
CA LEU A 414 18.02 20.52 4.23
C LEU A 414 18.16 19.00 4.10
N ASP A 415 18.79 18.51 3.02
CA ASP A 415 19.23 17.11 2.90
C ASP A 415 20.53 16.83 3.68
N GLU A 416 21.28 17.88 4.02
CA GLU A 416 22.51 17.74 4.76
C GLU A 416 22.26 17.65 6.28
N LEU A 417 22.50 16.48 6.88
CA LEU A 417 22.30 16.24 8.33
C LEU A 417 23.07 17.23 9.21
N GLU A 418 24.31 17.56 8.85
CA GLU A 418 25.14 18.54 9.57
C GLU A 418 24.54 19.95 9.51
N THR A 419 23.76 20.26 8.48
CA THR A 419 23.06 21.54 8.32
C THR A 419 21.78 21.58 9.14
N LEU A 420 21.06 20.45 9.25
CA LEU A 420 19.96 20.33 10.20
C LEU A 420 20.44 20.48 11.65
N GLU A 421 21.61 19.91 11.98
CA GLU A 421 22.22 19.96 13.32
C GLU A 421 22.73 21.36 13.68
N ASN A 422 23.55 21.96 12.82
CA ASN A 422 24.26 23.19 13.15
C ASN A 422 23.56 24.45 12.65
N GLY A 423 22.73 24.33 11.61
CA GLY A 423 22.04 25.44 10.96
C GLY A 423 22.78 26.03 9.75
N VAL A 424 22.34 27.22 9.36
CA VAL A 424 22.85 27.95 8.19
C VAL A 424 23.35 29.34 8.60
N THR A 425 24.44 29.76 7.97
CA THR A 425 25.01 31.11 8.06
C THR A 425 24.74 31.82 6.75
N CYS A 426 23.87 32.83 6.78
CA CYS A 426 23.51 33.64 5.63
C CYS A 426 24.43 34.87 5.53
N LEU A 427 25.35 34.87 4.56
CA LEU A 427 26.19 36.02 4.24
C LEU A 427 25.48 36.89 3.20
N ILE A 428 25.04 38.08 3.60
CA ILE A 428 24.34 39.04 2.74
C ILE A 428 25.30 40.15 2.34
N ASP A 429 25.68 40.16 1.06
CA ASP A 429 26.51 41.19 0.47
C ASP A 429 25.65 42.33 -0.09
N LEU A 430 25.81 43.53 0.49
CA LEU A 430 25.13 44.75 0.05
C LEU A 430 25.93 45.56 -0.98
N SER A 431 27.08 45.06 -1.45
CA SER A 431 27.82 45.69 -2.54
C SER A 431 26.93 45.83 -3.80
N GLY A 432 27.05 46.95 -4.52
CA GLY A 432 26.26 47.20 -5.74
C GLY A 432 24.75 47.39 -5.54
N TYR A 433 24.26 47.46 -4.31
CA TYR A 433 22.83 47.62 -4.02
C TYR A 433 22.24 48.91 -4.63
N SER A 434 21.11 48.78 -5.32
CA SER A 434 20.41 49.89 -5.99
C SER A 434 19.21 50.39 -5.20
N LEU A 435 18.96 51.71 -5.16
CA LEU A 435 17.71 52.29 -4.63
C LEU A 435 16.46 51.81 -5.37
N LYS A 436 16.60 51.22 -6.56
CA LYS A 436 15.48 50.59 -7.29
C LYS A 436 14.86 49.40 -6.52
N SER A 437 15.59 48.82 -5.58
CA SER A 437 15.17 47.73 -4.70
C SER A 437 14.06 48.10 -3.71
N PHE A 438 13.84 49.39 -3.42
CA PHE A 438 12.76 49.85 -2.53
C PHE A 438 11.38 49.32 -2.99
N ARG A 439 11.22 49.03 -4.28
CA ARG A 439 10.01 48.40 -4.84
C ARG A 439 9.73 46.99 -4.27
N PHE A 440 10.76 46.27 -3.81
CA PHE A 440 10.61 44.94 -3.20
C PHE A 440 10.41 45.01 -1.68
N LEU A 441 10.74 46.13 -1.05
CA LEU A 441 10.66 46.37 0.40
C LEU A 441 9.25 46.81 0.85
N THR A 442 8.20 46.18 0.30
CA THR A 442 6.83 46.43 0.76
C THR A 442 6.57 45.68 2.08
N PRO A 443 5.70 46.19 2.97
CA PRO A 443 5.35 45.48 4.20
C PRO A 443 4.83 44.06 3.96
N ASN A 444 4.08 43.85 2.87
CA ASN A 444 3.56 42.54 2.51
C ASN A 444 4.67 41.57 2.12
N ASN A 445 5.61 42.00 1.26
CA ASN A 445 6.75 41.18 0.84
C ASN A 445 7.64 40.79 2.02
N ILE A 446 7.93 41.75 2.90
CA ILE A 446 8.73 41.52 4.12
C ILE A 446 8.03 40.51 5.02
N ARG A 447 6.70 40.62 5.18
CA ARG A 447 5.92 39.68 6.00
C ARG A 447 5.94 38.25 5.44
N ILE A 448 5.74 38.09 4.14
CA ILE A 448 5.73 36.77 3.49
C ILE A 448 7.14 36.16 3.53
N GLY A 449 8.17 36.92 3.16
CA GLY A 449 9.57 36.47 3.23
C GLY A 449 9.99 36.07 4.64
N SER A 450 9.69 36.89 5.65
CA SER A 450 9.98 36.58 7.06
C SER A 450 9.25 35.32 7.53
N ALA A 451 7.96 35.17 7.18
CA ALA A 451 7.19 33.98 7.54
C ALA A 451 7.76 32.72 6.91
N LYS A 452 8.21 32.79 5.65
CA LYS A 452 8.84 31.69 4.94
C LYS A 452 10.13 31.25 5.64
N THR A 453 11.02 32.19 5.95
CA THR A 453 12.27 31.92 6.69
C THR A 453 12.01 31.35 8.09
N ASP A 454 11.05 31.91 8.83
CA ASP A 454 10.71 31.43 10.19
C ASP A 454 10.17 29.99 10.19
N LEU A 455 9.54 29.56 9.10
CA LEU A 455 8.94 28.24 8.97
C LEU A 455 9.88 27.17 8.41
N LEU A 456 11.04 27.53 7.82
CA LEU A 456 12.05 26.57 7.35
C LEU A 456 12.47 25.61 8.47
N PRO A 457 12.63 24.30 8.21
CA PRO A 457 12.93 23.31 9.24
C PRO A 457 14.42 23.31 9.66
N LEU A 458 14.90 24.46 10.14
CA LEU A 458 16.26 24.66 10.66
C LEU A 458 16.22 25.03 12.14
N LYS A 459 17.18 24.49 12.91
CA LYS A 459 17.39 24.86 14.31
C LYS A 459 17.92 26.28 14.46
N ASN A 460 18.91 26.65 13.63
CA ASN A 460 19.55 27.96 13.70
C ASN A 460 19.78 28.56 12.31
N ILE A 461 19.59 29.87 12.20
CA ILE A 461 19.95 30.66 11.04
C ILE A 461 20.57 31.96 11.57
N GLU A 462 21.76 32.32 11.11
CA GLU A 462 22.41 33.60 11.47
C GLU A 462 22.70 34.40 10.22
N PHE A 463 22.45 35.71 10.28
CA PHE A 463 22.61 36.60 9.14
C PHE A 463 23.81 37.53 9.38
N HIS A 464 24.76 37.51 8.45
CA HIS A 464 25.94 38.38 8.46
C HIS A 464 25.85 39.33 7.27
N VAL A 465 25.68 40.62 7.53
CA VAL A 465 25.52 41.65 6.49
C VAL A 465 26.86 42.35 6.30
N VAL A 466 27.40 42.31 5.09
CA VAL A 466 28.70 42.91 4.72
C VAL A 466 28.56 43.98 3.63
N ASN A 467 29.59 44.82 3.48
CA ASN A 467 29.66 45.85 2.44
C ASN A 467 28.48 46.83 2.42
N SER A 468 27.89 47.11 3.59
CA SER A 468 26.76 48.03 3.71
C SER A 468 27.23 49.50 3.70
N SER A 469 26.57 50.36 2.92
CA SER A 469 26.90 51.80 2.84
C SER A 469 26.16 52.63 3.91
N VAL A 470 26.60 53.87 4.15
CA VAL A 470 25.97 54.77 5.13
C VAL A 470 24.49 55.03 4.81
N PHE A 471 24.12 55.07 3.52
CA PHE A 471 22.73 55.21 3.08
C PHE A 471 21.88 53.96 3.35
N MET A 472 22.49 52.78 3.45
CA MET A 472 21.80 51.52 3.78
C MET A 472 21.41 51.41 5.26
N ASN A 473 22.16 52.03 6.18
CA ASN A 473 21.78 52.06 7.59
C ASN A 473 20.39 52.69 7.81
N ALA A 474 19.98 53.64 6.96
CA ALA A 474 18.66 54.25 7.01
C ALA A 474 17.55 53.30 6.52
N ALA A 475 17.79 52.55 5.43
CA ALA A 475 16.85 51.53 4.94
C ALA A 475 16.72 50.37 5.94
N ILE A 476 17.84 49.92 6.51
CA ILE A 476 17.88 48.92 7.59
C ILE A 476 17.09 49.42 8.80
N ALA A 477 17.21 50.68 9.21
CA ALA A 477 16.43 51.24 10.32
C ALA A 477 14.91 51.25 10.06
N ILE A 478 14.47 51.30 8.80
CA ILE A 478 13.05 51.22 8.41
C ILE A 478 12.56 49.76 8.39
N LEU A 479 13.41 48.83 7.92
CA LEU A 479 13.08 47.41 7.80
C LEU A 479 13.18 46.66 9.13
N TYR A 480 14.16 47.01 9.96
CA TYR A 480 14.48 46.34 11.20
C TYR A 480 13.26 46.25 12.13
N PRO A 481 12.44 47.30 12.35
CA PRO A 481 11.20 47.19 13.13
C PRO A 481 10.23 46.11 12.66
N MET A 482 10.16 45.83 11.35
CA MET A 482 9.24 44.86 10.73
C MET A 482 9.71 43.40 10.85
N LEU A 483 10.97 43.15 11.24
CA LEU A 483 11.50 41.80 11.43
C LEU A 483 10.97 41.15 12.72
N SER A 484 10.83 39.82 12.70
CA SER A 484 10.49 39.04 13.90
C SER A 484 11.58 39.22 14.97
N LYS A 485 11.21 39.08 16.26
CA LYS A 485 12.17 39.15 17.37
C LYS A 485 13.33 38.16 17.18
N LYS A 486 12.99 36.96 16.71
CA LYS A 486 13.95 35.88 16.42
C LYS A 486 15.01 36.31 15.40
N ILE A 487 14.60 36.88 14.27
CA ILE A 487 15.53 37.35 13.23
C ILE A 487 16.40 38.50 13.75
N LYS A 488 15.83 39.45 14.52
CA LYS A 488 16.58 40.59 15.08
C LYS A 488 17.77 40.15 15.93
N ASP A 489 17.60 39.10 16.74
CA ASP A 489 18.64 38.57 17.62
C ASP A 489 19.75 37.84 16.85
N GLN A 490 19.47 37.41 15.62
CA GLN A 490 20.31 36.58 14.74
C GLN A 490 21.08 37.36 13.66
N VAL A 491 20.85 38.67 13.50
CA VAL A 491 21.52 39.51 12.49
C VAL A 491 22.77 40.18 13.08
N ARG A 492 23.86 40.20 12.32
CA ARG A 492 25.14 40.84 12.62
C ARG A 492 25.58 41.69 11.43
N PHE A 493 26.10 42.89 11.69
CA PHE A 493 26.56 43.81 10.66
C PHE A 493 28.08 43.93 10.69
N HIS A 494 28.71 43.68 9.54
CA HIS A 494 30.16 43.67 9.34
C HIS A 494 30.51 44.57 8.16
N TYR A 495 30.37 45.89 8.35
CA TYR A 495 30.53 46.92 7.32
C TYR A 495 31.71 46.68 6.36
N SER A 496 32.93 46.92 6.83
CA SER A 496 34.18 46.61 6.11
C SER A 496 35.23 46.03 7.07
N ASN A 497 34.77 45.55 8.23
CA ASN A 497 35.62 44.95 9.26
C ASN A 497 35.60 43.43 9.07
N TRP A 498 36.54 42.93 8.28
CA TRP A 498 36.68 41.50 8.02
C TRP A 498 37.07 40.72 9.25
N ASP A 499 37.85 41.30 10.17
CA ASP A 499 38.21 40.65 11.44
C ASP A 499 36.96 40.28 12.25
N SER A 500 35.97 41.17 12.27
CA SER A 500 34.67 40.90 12.91
C SER A 500 33.87 39.80 12.19
N LEU A 501 33.94 39.70 10.87
CA LEU A 501 33.33 38.59 10.13
C LEU A 501 34.07 37.28 10.42
N HIS A 502 35.40 37.35 10.51
CA HIS A 502 36.29 36.21 10.74
C HIS A 502 36.12 35.58 12.11
N GLU A 503 35.52 36.26 13.09
CA GLU A 503 35.08 35.64 14.34
C GLU A 503 34.06 34.52 14.10
N TYR A 504 33.25 34.63 13.05
CA TYR A 504 32.16 33.71 12.73
C TYR A 504 32.48 32.78 11.56
N ILE A 505 33.10 33.31 10.50
CA ILE A 505 33.41 32.57 9.26
C ILE A 505 34.92 32.64 9.00
N GLN A 506 35.60 31.50 9.01
CA GLN A 506 37.06 31.46 8.90
C GLN A 506 37.54 31.90 7.50
N PRO A 507 38.69 32.61 7.39
CA PRO A 507 39.17 33.15 6.12
C PRO A 507 39.40 32.09 5.04
N GLU A 508 39.75 30.86 5.42
CA GLU A 508 40.17 29.80 4.50
C GLU A 508 39.05 29.30 3.59
N ILE A 509 37.79 29.58 3.94
CA ILE A 509 36.62 29.17 3.17
C ILE A 509 35.97 30.34 2.42
N LEU A 510 36.41 31.57 2.69
CA LEU A 510 35.91 32.77 2.06
C LEU A 510 36.77 33.13 0.83
N PRO A 511 36.15 33.64 -0.24
CA PRO A 511 36.89 34.29 -1.34
C PRO A 511 37.64 35.55 -0.86
N GLU A 512 38.65 35.97 -1.63
CA GLU A 512 39.39 37.22 -1.38
C GLU A 512 38.46 38.45 -1.27
N GLU A 513 37.37 38.50 -2.05
CA GLU A 513 36.39 39.59 -2.02
C GLU A 513 35.61 39.75 -0.70
N TYR A 514 35.66 38.75 0.20
CA TYR A 514 35.13 38.82 1.57
C TYR A 514 36.22 38.67 2.63
N GLY A 515 37.47 38.98 2.30
CA GLY A 515 38.60 38.94 3.24
C GLY A 515 39.23 37.55 3.43
N GLY A 516 38.86 36.56 2.62
CA GLY A 516 39.33 35.19 2.76
C GLY A 516 40.55 34.82 1.91
N THR A 517 40.98 33.56 2.00
CA THR A 517 42.17 33.01 1.34
C THR A 517 41.87 31.86 0.36
N ALA A 518 40.59 31.59 0.06
CA ALA A 518 40.15 30.47 -0.79
C ALA A 518 40.38 30.69 -2.30
N GLY A 519 41.01 31.79 -2.70
CA GLY A 519 41.26 32.18 -4.10
C GLY A 519 40.53 33.45 -4.54
N LYS A 520 40.79 33.89 -5.78
CA LYS A 520 40.37 35.21 -6.31
C LYS A 520 38.90 35.32 -6.75
N GLN A 521 38.26 34.23 -7.16
CA GLN A 521 36.87 34.22 -7.67
C GLN A 521 36.15 32.93 -7.31
N PHE A 522 34.82 32.99 -7.25
CA PHE A 522 33.96 31.82 -7.06
C PHE A 522 34.00 30.87 -8.26
N ASP A 523 34.04 29.56 -7.98
CA ASP A 523 33.83 28.50 -8.97
C ASP A 523 32.32 28.26 -9.18
N PHE A 524 31.70 29.10 -9.99
CA PHE A 524 30.26 29.02 -10.25
C PHE A 524 29.87 27.77 -11.04
N GLU A 525 30.78 27.19 -11.81
CA GLU A 525 30.54 25.95 -12.53
C GLU A 525 30.33 24.79 -11.55
N SER A 526 31.24 24.61 -10.58
CA SER A 526 31.08 23.62 -9.52
C SER A 526 29.90 23.92 -8.58
N ILE A 527 29.57 25.20 -8.37
CA ILE A 527 28.40 25.60 -7.57
C ILE A 527 27.10 25.23 -8.28
N HIS A 528 26.96 25.52 -9.58
CA HIS A 528 25.72 25.25 -10.31
C HIS A 528 25.50 23.75 -10.58
N ALA A 529 26.57 22.98 -10.76
CA ALA A 529 26.51 21.52 -10.88
C ALA A 529 25.76 20.87 -9.71
N GLN A 530 25.82 21.45 -8.50
CA GLN A 530 25.09 20.93 -7.32
C GLN A 530 23.56 20.94 -7.50
N VAL A 531 23.03 21.80 -8.37
CA VAL A 531 21.60 21.95 -8.64
C VAL A 531 21.23 21.38 -10.01
N LEU A 532 22.00 21.74 -11.05
CA LEU A 532 21.65 21.48 -12.45
C LEU A 532 21.90 20.03 -12.89
N ASP A 533 22.78 19.30 -12.22
CA ASP A 533 23.06 17.88 -12.55
C ASP A 533 22.02 16.93 -11.94
N ARG A 534 21.04 17.45 -11.18
CA ARG A 534 20.01 16.67 -10.46
C ARG A 534 18.57 17.09 -10.81
N PRO A 535 18.20 17.29 -12.09
CA PRO A 535 16.93 17.93 -12.42
C PRO A 535 15.70 17.15 -11.96
N ASN A 536 15.79 15.81 -12.02
CA ASN A 536 14.72 14.91 -11.62
C ASN A 536 14.44 14.94 -10.10
N GLU A 537 15.39 15.33 -9.25
CA GLU A 537 15.19 15.41 -7.80
C GLU A 537 14.31 16.60 -7.44
N PHE A 538 14.54 17.75 -8.07
CA PHE A 538 13.75 18.97 -7.86
C PHE A 538 12.40 18.93 -8.56
N ASP A 539 12.32 18.39 -9.77
CA ASP A 539 11.06 18.37 -10.54
C ASP A 539 10.00 17.46 -9.88
N ARG A 540 10.41 16.48 -9.06
CA ARG A 540 9.52 15.70 -8.17
C ARG A 540 8.82 16.55 -7.11
N LEU A 541 9.33 17.73 -6.77
CA LEU A 541 8.71 18.65 -5.80
C LEU A 541 7.56 19.45 -6.43
N LEU A 542 7.48 19.47 -7.75
CA LEU A 542 6.42 20.14 -8.53
C LEU A 542 5.21 19.23 -8.75
N THR A 543 5.42 17.91 -8.75
CA THR A 543 4.35 16.92 -8.88
C THR A 543 3.57 16.73 -7.57
N ASN A 544 4.10 17.26 -6.45
CA ASN A 544 3.36 17.46 -5.20
C ASN A 544 2.58 18.78 -5.24
N ASP A 545 1.56 18.83 -6.11
CA ASP A 545 0.49 19.82 -6.06
C ASP A 545 -0.02 19.87 -4.61
N SER A 546 0.04 21.05 -3.99
CA SER A 546 -0.40 21.35 -2.62
C SER A 546 -1.92 21.35 -2.46
N THR A 547 -2.53 20.27 -2.93
CA THR A 547 -3.80 19.76 -2.47
C THR A 547 -3.48 18.54 -1.61
N PRO A 548 -4.17 18.28 -0.49
CA PRO A 548 -4.06 16.99 0.16
C PRO A 548 -4.22 15.91 -0.91
N LEU A 549 -3.47 14.80 -0.83
CA LEU A 549 -3.65 13.60 -1.68
C LEU A 549 -5.11 13.07 -1.69
N ASN A 550 -6.00 13.65 -0.87
CA ASN A 550 -7.43 13.39 -0.78
C ASN A 550 -8.30 14.54 -1.34
N SER A 551 -7.80 15.43 -2.19
CA SER A 551 -8.64 16.38 -2.92
C SER A 551 -9.30 15.65 -4.11
N PRO A 552 -10.62 15.43 -4.12
CA PRO A 552 -11.31 14.58 -5.09
C PRO A 552 -11.25 15.10 -6.54
N ARG A 553 -10.82 16.35 -6.76
CA ARG A 553 -11.01 17.06 -8.04
C ARG A 553 -10.17 16.57 -9.23
N LYS A 554 -9.27 15.60 -9.07
CA LYS A 554 -8.45 15.08 -10.19
C LYS A 554 -8.38 13.54 -10.27
N ILE A 555 -9.06 12.80 -9.39
CA ILE A 555 -8.91 11.33 -9.30
C ILE A 555 -9.73 10.59 -10.38
N PHE A 556 -10.76 11.21 -10.96
CA PHE A 556 -11.67 10.48 -11.87
C PHE A 556 -11.84 11.20 -13.22
N GLY A 557 -11.07 10.75 -14.22
CA GLY A 557 -11.34 11.04 -15.61
C GLY A 557 -12.68 10.45 -16.06
N LYS A 558 -13.64 11.34 -16.33
CA LYS A 558 -14.88 11.12 -17.10
C LYS A 558 -15.87 10.07 -16.56
N THR A 559 -16.61 10.44 -15.51
CA THR A 559 -18.09 10.31 -15.47
C THR A 559 -18.63 11.12 -14.28
N ALA A 560 -19.19 12.30 -14.57
CA ALA A 560 -19.49 13.35 -13.59
C ALA A 560 -20.60 13.03 -12.56
N THR A 561 -21.26 11.87 -12.64
CA THR A 561 -22.30 11.43 -11.68
C THR A 561 -21.78 10.44 -10.62
N LEU A 562 -20.78 9.63 -10.96
CA LEU A 562 -20.20 8.59 -10.11
C LEU A 562 -19.39 9.16 -8.93
N ASP A 563 -18.70 10.29 -9.17
CA ASP A 563 -17.93 11.02 -8.15
C ASP A 563 -18.84 11.58 -7.04
N ASN A 564 -20.05 12.03 -7.38
CA ASN A 564 -20.94 12.70 -6.42
C ASN A 564 -21.49 11.75 -5.35
N ASN A 565 -21.86 10.51 -5.68
CA ASN A 565 -22.46 9.57 -4.71
C ASN A 565 -21.43 9.00 -3.72
N ALA A 566 -20.23 8.66 -4.19
CA ALA A 566 -19.13 8.26 -3.32
C ALA A 566 -18.69 9.42 -2.40
N MET A 567 -18.66 10.65 -2.94
CA MET A 567 -18.39 11.87 -2.17
C MET A 567 -19.48 12.19 -1.15
N LEU A 568 -20.76 12.00 -1.48
CA LEU A 568 -21.87 12.17 -0.54
C LEU A 568 -21.74 11.19 0.63
N GLU A 569 -21.51 9.91 0.37
CA GLU A 569 -21.31 8.91 1.42
C GLU A 569 -20.06 9.19 2.26
N TYR A 570 -18.99 9.68 1.64
CA TYR A 570 -17.78 10.13 2.33
C TYR A 570 -18.08 11.31 3.27
N GLU A 571 -18.78 12.34 2.79
CA GLU A 571 -19.17 13.50 3.60
C GLU A 571 -20.14 13.11 4.72
N MET A 572 -21.07 12.17 4.49
CA MET A 572 -21.92 11.61 5.55
C MET A 572 -21.10 10.91 6.64
N ASN A 573 -20.05 10.18 6.27
CA ASN A 573 -19.15 9.54 7.23
C ASN A 573 -18.31 10.56 8.01
N LYS A 574 -17.84 11.61 7.34
CA LYS A 574 -17.04 12.69 7.93
C LYS A 574 -17.86 13.54 8.90
N ASN A 575 -19.12 13.81 8.57
CA ASN A 575 -20.03 14.63 9.36
C ASN A 575 -20.88 13.81 10.35
N LEU A 576 -20.48 12.56 10.63
CA LEU A 576 -21.20 11.67 11.53
C LEU A 576 -21.29 12.25 12.95
N ASP A 577 -22.50 12.24 13.52
CA ASP A 577 -22.75 12.72 14.89
C ASP A 577 -21.84 12.01 15.90
N VAL A 578 -21.37 12.76 16.90
CA VAL A 578 -20.47 12.30 17.98
C VAL A 578 -21.01 11.03 18.63
N LYS A 579 -22.32 10.96 18.90
CA LYS A 579 -22.95 9.78 19.54
C LYS A 579 -22.76 8.48 18.74
N PHE A 580 -22.77 8.58 17.40
CA PHE A 580 -22.58 7.43 16.52
C PHE A 580 -21.11 7.05 16.41
N ARG A 581 -20.19 8.02 16.43
CA ARG A 581 -18.74 7.75 16.50
C ARG A 581 -18.36 7.03 17.79
N GLU A 582 -18.86 7.49 18.93
CA GLU A 582 -18.65 6.83 20.23
C GLU A 582 -19.24 5.42 20.26
N LYS A 583 -20.42 5.24 19.66
CA LYS A 583 -21.05 3.92 19.53
C LYS A 583 -20.25 2.99 18.62
N ALA A 584 -19.73 3.49 17.50
CA ALA A 584 -18.90 2.71 16.58
C ALA A 584 -17.59 2.27 17.24
N ASP A 585 -16.92 3.17 17.96
CA ASP A 585 -15.75 2.86 18.77
C ASP A 585 -16.08 1.72 19.77
N LYS A 586 -17.10 1.93 20.61
CA LYS A 586 -17.46 0.99 21.69
C LYS A 586 -17.97 -0.37 21.20
N GLU A 587 -18.80 -0.42 20.15
CA GLU A 587 -19.46 -1.65 19.71
C GLU A 587 -18.75 -2.39 18.57
N LEU A 588 -18.00 -1.65 17.74
CA LEU A 588 -17.41 -2.15 16.50
C LEU A 588 -15.88 -2.13 16.53
N GLY A 589 -15.25 -1.44 17.48
CA GLY A 589 -13.79 -1.24 17.48
C GLY A 589 -13.31 -0.25 16.44
N GLU A 590 -14.18 0.68 15.99
CA GLU A 590 -13.82 1.78 15.08
C GLU A 590 -13.08 2.88 15.84
N THR A 591 -11.87 2.59 16.34
CA THR A 591 -11.10 3.50 17.19
C THR A 591 -10.24 4.46 16.34
N GLY A 592 -10.70 5.69 16.14
CA GLY A 592 -9.91 6.75 15.48
C GLY A 592 -9.70 6.54 13.97
N GLY A 593 -9.38 7.64 13.25
CA GLY A 593 -9.29 7.62 11.79
C GLY A 593 -8.19 6.71 11.21
N GLU A 594 -7.10 6.51 11.96
CA GLU A 594 -5.95 5.71 11.51
C GLU A 594 -6.26 4.20 11.45
N LEU A 595 -6.81 3.62 12.53
CA LEU A 595 -7.16 2.20 12.54
C LEU A 595 -8.21 1.90 11.46
N THR A 596 -9.18 2.79 11.29
CA THR A 596 -10.19 2.68 10.23
C THR A 596 -9.53 2.62 8.85
N TYR A 597 -8.61 3.53 8.55
CA TYR A 597 -7.89 3.57 7.29
C TYR A 597 -7.01 2.33 7.07
N THR A 598 -6.27 1.89 8.09
CA THR A 598 -5.47 0.66 8.03
C THR A 598 -6.34 -0.57 7.73
N LYS A 599 -7.52 -0.67 8.35
CA LYS A 599 -8.44 -1.79 8.14
C LYS A 599 -9.08 -1.77 6.75
N ILE A 600 -9.38 -0.59 6.22
CA ILE A 600 -9.81 -0.42 4.82
C ILE A 600 -8.70 -0.89 3.87
N ARG A 601 -7.45 -0.45 4.07
CA ARG A 601 -6.30 -0.91 3.27
C ARG A 601 -6.10 -2.42 3.34
N GLN A 602 -6.14 -3.01 4.53
CA GLN A 602 -6.01 -4.47 4.72
C GLN A 602 -7.12 -5.23 3.99
N LEU A 603 -8.36 -4.76 4.04
CA LEU A 603 -9.48 -5.37 3.31
C LEU A 603 -9.29 -5.25 1.80
N ARG A 604 -8.87 -4.07 1.32
CA ARG A 604 -8.58 -3.85 -0.11
C ARG A 604 -7.43 -4.73 -0.60
N GLN A 605 -6.39 -4.92 0.21
CA GLN A 605 -5.29 -5.81 -0.09
C GLN A 605 -5.75 -7.27 -0.22
N GLN A 606 -6.61 -7.76 0.68
CA GLN A 606 -7.17 -9.12 0.57
C GLN A 606 -7.99 -9.29 -0.72
N LEU A 607 -8.76 -8.28 -1.12
CA LEU A 607 -9.48 -8.28 -2.39
C LEU A 607 -8.54 -8.32 -3.60
N ASN A 608 -7.45 -7.54 -3.57
CA ASN A 608 -6.46 -7.53 -4.65
C ASN A 608 -5.79 -8.91 -4.78
N ILE A 609 -5.32 -9.49 -3.65
CA ILE A 609 -4.74 -10.84 -3.64
C ILE A 609 -5.72 -11.88 -4.14
N TYR A 610 -6.99 -11.80 -3.73
CA TYR A 610 -8.02 -12.73 -4.19
C TYR A 610 -8.27 -12.62 -5.69
N ASN A 611 -8.45 -11.40 -6.21
CA ASN A 611 -8.70 -11.15 -7.64
C ASN A 611 -7.51 -11.55 -8.52
N GLU A 612 -6.29 -11.53 -7.99
CA GLU A 612 -5.09 -12.00 -8.70
C GLU A 612 -5.00 -13.53 -8.76
N ASN A 613 -5.51 -14.23 -7.74
CA ASN A 613 -5.40 -15.68 -7.62
C ASN A 613 -6.60 -16.43 -8.24
N HIS A 614 -7.67 -15.72 -8.61
CA HIS A 614 -8.88 -16.32 -9.19
C HIS A 614 -9.08 -15.77 -10.61
N GLN A 615 -9.36 -16.65 -11.59
CA GLN A 615 -9.58 -16.28 -13.01
C GLN A 615 -10.66 -15.21 -13.21
N ARG A 616 -11.61 -15.08 -12.27
CA ARG A 616 -12.66 -14.06 -12.29
C ARG A 616 -12.41 -13.02 -11.17
N ALA A 617 -12.00 -11.82 -11.56
CA ALA A 617 -11.90 -10.71 -10.62
C ALA A 617 -13.30 -10.38 -10.07
N LEU A 618 -13.40 -10.15 -8.75
CA LEU A 618 -14.54 -9.45 -8.17
C LEU A 618 -14.57 -8.04 -8.79
N GLY A 619 -15.45 -7.87 -9.78
CA GLY A 619 -15.94 -6.58 -10.29
C GLY A 619 -16.68 -5.89 -9.15
N CYS A 620 -15.92 -5.28 -8.25
CA CYS A 620 -16.44 -4.72 -7.02
C CYS A 620 -16.11 -3.25 -6.92
N ARG A 621 -17.03 -2.50 -6.32
CA ARG A 621 -16.81 -1.12 -5.89
C ARG A 621 -15.80 -1.13 -4.73
N ARG A 622 -14.81 -0.24 -4.74
CA ARG A 622 -13.63 -0.29 -3.81
C ARG A 622 -13.32 1.02 -3.07
N ASP A 623 -14.14 2.05 -3.22
CA ASP A 623 -13.98 3.28 -2.44
C ASP A 623 -14.14 3.00 -0.94
N ASP A 624 -13.49 3.85 -0.14
CA ASP A 624 -13.44 3.73 1.31
C ASP A 624 -14.84 3.60 1.94
N SER A 625 -15.79 4.41 1.50
CA SER A 625 -17.18 4.42 2.01
C SER A 625 -17.89 3.08 1.78
N PHE A 626 -17.64 2.42 0.64
CA PHE A 626 -18.20 1.11 0.35
C PHE A 626 -17.55 0.00 1.19
N LEU A 627 -16.21 -0.05 1.26
CA LEU A 627 -15.48 -1.05 2.05
C LEU A 627 -15.79 -0.96 3.55
N LEU A 628 -16.02 0.26 4.05
CA LEU A 628 -16.35 0.54 5.43
C LEU A 628 -17.67 -0.12 5.87
N ARG A 629 -18.62 -0.35 4.95
CA ARG A 629 -19.89 -1.07 5.22
C ARG A 629 -19.61 -2.48 5.75
N PHE A 630 -18.72 -3.20 5.08
CA PHE A 630 -18.35 -4.58 5.43
C PHE A 630 -17.54 -4.63 6.73
N LEU A 631 -16.60 -3.71 6.90
CA LEU A 631 -15.83 -3.59 8.15
C LEU A 631 -16.74 -3.33 9.34
N ARG A 632 -17.65 -2.35 9.26
CA ARG A 632 -18.60 -2.07 10.35
C ARG A 632 -19.53 -3.24 10.63
N ALA A 633 -20.04 -3.91 9.59
CA ALA A 633 -20.88 -5.10 9.74
C ALA A 633 -20.16 -6.23 10.50
N LYS A 634 -18.84 -6.36 10.31
CA LYS A 634 -18.00 -7.39 10.92
C LYS A 634 -17.09 -6.87 12.04
N LYS A 635 -17.41 -5.72 12.64
CA LYS A 635 -16.68 -5.14 13.78
C LYS A 635 -15.17 -4.99 13.53
N PHE A 636 -14.82 -4.45 12.35
CA PHE A 636 -13.44 -4.21 11.92
C PHE A 636 -12.54 -5.45 11.88
N ASP A 637 -13.14 -6.64 11.84
CA ASP A 637 -12.44 -7.89 11.53
C ASP A 637 -12.32 -8.02 10.00
N VAL A 638 -11.10 -7.80 9.49
CA VAL A 638 -10.79 -7.74 8.06
C VAL A 638 -11.13 -9.06 7.36
N GLU A 639 -10.73 -10.19 7.95
CA GLU A 639 -10.93 -11.50 7.34
C GLU A 639 -12.43 -11.84 7.26
N LYS A 640 -13.19 -11.53 8.33
CA LYS A 640 -14.65 -11.72 8.30
C LYS A 640 -15.34 -10.76 7.34
N ALA A 641 -14.87 -9.52 7.23
CA ALA A 641 -15.39 -8.54 6.28
C ALA A 641 -15.14 -8.98 4.84
N PHE A 642 -13.93 -9.47 4.55
CA PHE A 642 -13.55 -10.04 3.26
C PHE A 642 -14.43 -11.25 2.89
N LYS A 643 -14.60 -12.21 3.81
CA LYS A 643 -15.50 -13.37 3.60
C LYS A 643 -16.95 -12.96 3.34
N MET A 644 -17.45 -11.92 4.03
CA MET A 644 -18.79 -11.40 3.77
C MET A 644 -18.88 -10.77 2.38
N MET A 645 -17.87 -10.03 1.95
CA MET A 645 -17.82 -9.42 0.63
C MET A 645 -17.77 -10.46 -0.49
N GLN A 646 -16.97 -11.52 -0.33
CA GLN A 646 -16.98 -12.66 -1.26
C GLN A 646 -18.40 -13.26 -1.39
N LYS A 647 -19.07 -13.51 -0.26
CA LYS A 647 -20.44 -14.03 -0.26
C LYS A 647 -21.44 -13.06 -0.90
N TYR A 648 -21.31 -11.76 -0.65
CA TYR A 648 -22.17 -10.72 -1.23
C TYR A 648 -22.14 -10.77 -2.76
N TYR A 649 -20.95 -10.79 -3.36
CA TYR A 649 -20.82 -10.86 -4.82
C TYR A 649 -21.20 -12.23 -5.36
N LYS A 650 -20.82 -13.32 -4.68
CA LYS A 650 -21.22 -14.68 -5.03
C LYS A 650 -22.75 -14.83 -5.12
N MET A 651 -23.49 -14.21 -4.19
CA MET A 651 -24.95 -14.22 -4.22
C MET A 651 -25.52 -13.45 -5.42
N LYS A 652 -24.86 -12.38 -5.89
CA LYS A 652 -25.30 -11.61 -7.07
C LYS A 652 -25.07 -12.39 -8.36
N GLU A 653 -23.99 -13.17 -8.39
CA GLU A 653 -23.60 -13.99 -9.52
C GLU A 653 -24.41 -15.29 -9.65
N GLU A 654 -24.56 -16.04 -8.56
CA GLU A 654 -25.25 -17.34 -8.57
C GLU A 654 -26.78 -17.22 -8.55
N TYR A 655 -27.31 -16.11 -8.03
CA TYR A 655 -28.75 -15.90 -7.82
C TYR A 655 -29.23 -14.52 -8.27
N PRO A 656 -28.92 -14.08 -9.51
CA PRO A 656 -29.27 -12.75 -10.00
C PRO A 656 -30.79 -12.52 -10.03
N GLU A 657 -31.59 -13.57 -10.20
CA GLU A 657 -33.05 -13.50 -10.20
C GLU A 657 -33.60 -12.95 -8.88
N ILE A 658 -32.99 -13.25 -7.73
CA ILE A 658 -33.44 -12.74 -6.43
C ILE A 658 -32.53 -11.66 -5.84
N PHE A 659 -31.27 -11.56 -6.28
CA PHE A 659 -30.26 -10.73 -5.63
C PHE A 659 -29.69 -9.59 -6.49
N LYS A 660 -30.07 -9.49 -7.76
CA LYS A 660 -29.75 -8.34 -8.62
C LYS A 660 -30.30 -7.04 -8.05
N VAL A 661 -29.50 -5.98 -8.06
CA VAL A 661 -29.96 -4.63 -7.74
C VAL A 661 -30.66 -4.08 -8.97
N SER A 662 -31.97 -3.90 -8.84
CA SER A 662 -32.79 -3.41 -9.94
C SER A 662 -32.82 -1.89 -9.92
N PRO A 663 -32.73 -1.22 -11.08
CA PRO A 663 -33.00 0.21 -11.16
C PRO A 663 -34.34 0.55 -10.49
N PRO A 664 -34.43 1.60 -9.67
CA PRO A 664 -35.67 2.03 -9.05
C PRO A 664 -36.84 2.20 -10.01
N SER A 665 -36.60 2.66 -11.24
CA SER A 665 -37.62 2.80 -12.28
C SER A 665 -38.26 1.45 -12.67
N GLU A 666 -37.46 0.38 -12.76
CA GLU A 666 -37.96 -0.98 -13.02
C GLU A 666 -38.81 -1.51 -11.87
N MET A 667 -38.49 -1.10 -10.64
CA MET A 667 -39.22 -1.50 -9.43
C MET A 667 -40.30 -0.51 -9.01
N LYS A 668 -40.58 0.53 -9.82
CA LYS A 668 -41.49 1.62 -9.48
C LYS A 668 -42.89 1.11 -9.12
N PHE A 669 -43.41 0.14 -9.86
CA PHE A 669 -44.73 -0.43 -9.60
C PHE A 669 -44.80 -1.09 -8.20
N MET A 670 -43.75 -1.80 -7.77
CA MET A 670 -43.67 -2.39 -6.43
C MET A 670 -43.66 -1.31 -5.34
N LEU A 671 -42.95 -0.21 -5.58
CA LEU A 671 -42.91 0.93 -4.66
C LEU A 671 -44.25 1.66 -4.59
N GLU A 672 -44.95 1.83 -5.72
CA GLU A 672 -46.27 2.47 -5.82
C GLU A 672 -47.38 1.68 -5.09
N MET A 673 -47.24 0.36 -4.99
CA MET A 673 -48.16 -0.49 -4.25
C MET A 673 -48.04 -0.39 -2.72
N GLN A 674 -47.14 0.46 -2.20
CA GLN A 674 -46.99 0.69 -0.77
C GLN A 674 -46.59 -0.58 0.01
N ILE A 675 -45.85 -1.51 -0.61
CA ILE A 675 -45.48 -2.80 -0.01
C ILE A 675 -44.53 -2.63 1.18
N GLN A 676 -43.63 -1.64 1.10
CA GLN A 676 -42.51 -1.53 2.02
C GLN A 676 -42.05 -0.07 2.17
N THR A 677 -41.37 0.23 3.28
CA THR A 677 -40.72 1.52 3.52
C THR A 677 -39.59 1.45 4.56
N MET A 678 -38.63 2.37 4.45
CA MET A 678 -37.80 2.76 5.60
C MET A 678 -38.54 3.85 6.37
N LEU A 679 -38.88 3.61 7.63
CA LEU A 679 -39.58 4.61 8.43
C LEU A 679 -38.68 5.84 8.64
N PRO A 680 -39.24 7.06 8.64
CA PRO A 680 -38.47 8.31 8.56
C PRO A 680 -37.62 8.58 9.80
N LYS A 681 -37.94 7.93 10.92
CA LYS A 681 -37.23 8.09 12.20
C LYS A 681 -36.56 6.79 12.62
N LYS A 682 -35.33 6.94 13.12
CA LYS A 682 -34.62 5.88 13.84
C LYS A 682 -35.12 5.80 15.28
N ASP A 683 -34.95 4.64 15.91
CA ASP A 683 -35.31 4.49 17.32
C ASP A 683 -34.30 5.13 18.29
N GLU A 684 -34.57 5.05 19.60
CA GLU A 684 -33.71 5.61 20.65
C GLU A 684 -32.28 5.04 20.66
N HIS A 685 -32.06 3.89 20.02
CA HIS A 685 -30.75 3.29 19.86
C HIS A 685 -30.09 3.65 18.53
N GLY A 686 -30.69 4.54 17.73
CA GLY A 686 -30.22 4.92 16.40
C GLY A 686 -30.34 3.79 15.39
N ARG A 687 -31.25 2.83 15.58
CA ARG A 687 -31.49 1.75 14.61
C ARG A 687 -32.51 2.23 13.58
N GLN A 688 -32.24 1.96 12.30
CA GLN A 688 -33.19 2.20 11.22
C GLN A 688 -34.31 1.17 11.30
N ILE A 689 -35.56 1.58 11.04
CA ILE A 689 -36.72 0.68 11.05
C ILE A 689 -37.18 0.46 9.61
N TYR A 690 -37.18 -0.81 9.19
CA TYR A 690 -37.68 -1.26 7.90
C TYR A 690 -39.02 -1.96 8.11
N LEU A 691 -40.03 -1.65 7.29
CA LEU A 691 -41.36 -2.23 7.37
C LEU A 691 -41.75 -2.83 6.03
N PHE A 692 -42.20 -4.09 6.04
CA PHE A 692 -42.65 -4.85 4.87
C PHE A 692 -44.05 -5.44 5.11
N ARG A 693 -44.96 -5.30 4.14
CA ARG A 693 -46.37 -5.69 4.22
C ARG A 693 -46.72 -6.77 3.20
N VAL A 694 -46.96 -7.98 3.69
CA VAL A 694 -47.23 -9.16 2.84
C VAL A 694 -48.56 -9.04 2.10
N GLU A 695 -49.59 -8.43 2.69
CA GLU A 695 -50.92 -8.30 2.06
C GLU A 695 -50.90 -7.60 0.70
N LYS A 696 -49.89 -6.77 0.44
CA LYS A 696 -49.73 -6.07 -0.83
C LYS A 696 -49.06 -6.94 -1.90
N CYS A 697 -48.42 -8.05 -1.53
CA CYS A 697 -47.76 -8.97 -2.45
C CYS A 697 -48.73 -10.04 -2.96
N ASP A 698 -49.57 -9.72 -3.96
CA ASP A 698 -50.46 -10.71 -4.58
C ASP A 698 -49.64 -11.82 -5.28
N PRO A 699 -49.63 -13.07 -4.77
CA PRO A 699 -48.74 -14.10 -5.26
C PRO A 699 -49.14 -14.63 -6.64
N TYR A 700 -50.32 -14.26 -7.16
CA TYR A 700 -50.75 -14.62 -8.51
C TYR A 700 -50.36 -13.57 -9.56
N LYS A 701 -50.01 -12.35 -9.12
CA LYS A 701 -49.63 -11.25 -10.01
C LYS A 701 -48.14 -10.93 -9.93
N ILE A 702 -47.51 -11.21 -8.79
CA ILE A 702 -46.16 -10.76 -8.49
C ILE A 702 -45.26 -11.98 -8.36
N PRO A 703 -44.32 -12.16 -9.30
CA PRO A 703 -43.31 -13.19 -9.19
C PRO A 703 -42.45 -13.00 -7.92
N VAL A 704 -42.00 -14.10 -7.32
CA VAL A 704 -41.27 -14.07 -6.05
C VAL A 704 -39.97 -13.29 -6.13
N ASP A 705 -39.30 -13.37 -7.27
CA ASP A 705 -38.05 -12.71 -7.59
C ASP A 705 -38.16 -11.19 -7.50
N TYR A 706 -39.29 -10.60 -7.93
CA TYR A 706 -39.55 -9.16 -7.75
C TYR A 706 -39.70 -8.78 -6.28
N VAL A 707 -40.30 -9.65 -5.46
CA VAL A 707 -40.39 -9.42 -4.00
C VAL A 707 -38.98 -9.39 -3.40
N PHE A 708 -38.11 -10.35 -3.74
CA PHE A 708 -36.73 -10.37 -3.26
C PHE A 708 -35.91 -9.18 -3.77
N ARG A 709 -35.93 -8.90 -5.07
CA ARG A 709 -35.22 -7.75 -5.67
C ARG A 709 -35.69 -6.42 -5.08
N SER A 710 -36.97 -6.28 -4.74
CA SER A 710 -37.49 -5.09 -4.04
C SER A 710 -36.94 -4.95 -2.62
N ASN A 711 -36.78 -6.06 -1.90
CA ASN A 711 -36.17 -6.05 -0.57
C ASN A 711 -34.66 -5.76 -0.67
N VAL A 712 -33.96 -6.31 -1.66
CA VAL A 712 -32.54 -6.00 -1.92
C VAL A 712 -32.37 -4.51 -2.18
N LEU A 713 -33.22 -3.92 -3.03
CA LEU A 713 -33.22 -2.47 -3.26
C LEU A 713 -33.36 -1.67 -1.96
N ALA A 714 -34.28 -2.06 -1.08
CA ALA A 714 -34.48 -1.42 0.21
C ALA A 714 -33.25 -1.56 1.13
N LEU A 715 -32.63 -2.74 1.16
CA LEU A 715 -31.42 -2.97 1.98
C LEU A 715 -30.21 -2.21 1.44
N GLU A 716 -30.06 -2.11 0.12
CA GLU A 716 -29.00 -1.32 -0.54
C GLU A 716 -29.16 0.17 -0.26
N ASP A 717 -30.39 0.67 -0.17
CA ASP A 717 -30.67 2.04 0.29
C ASP A 717 -30.29 2.23 1.76
N ALA A 718 -30.76 1.34 2.65
CA ALA A 718 -30.50 1.43 4.09
C ALA A 718 -29.01 1.42 4.44
N VAL A 719 -28.20 0.60 3.75
CA VAL A 719 -26.78 0.45 4.09
C VAL A 719 -25.93 1.67 3.72
N ARG A 720 -26.44 2.60 2.89
CA ARG A 720 -25.74 3.84 2.56
C ARG A 720 -25.55 4.76 3.76
N SER A 721 -26.49 4.72 4.73
CA SER A 721 -26.43 5.55 5.93
C SER A 721 -25.39 5.01 6.94
N PRO A 722 -24.33 5.78 7.28
CA PRO A 722 -23.37 5.38 8.31
C PRO A 722 -24.03 5.14 9.68
N GLU A 723 -25.06 5.92 9.99
CA GLU A 723 -25.86 5.74 11.21
C GLU A 723 -26.56 4.39 11.22
N THR A 724 -27.10 3.93 10.09
CA THR A 724 -27.71 2.59 9.97
C THR A 724 -26.65 1.48 10.03
N GLN A 725 -25.48 1.67 9.42
CA GLN A 725 -24.36 0.72 9.53
C GLN A 725 -23.95 0.51 11.01
N ILE A 726 -23.92 1.59 11.80
CA ILE A 726 -23.48 1.58 13.21
C ILE A 726 -24.61 1.23 14.18
N GLY A 727 -25.80 1.77 13.98
CA GLY A 727 -26.98 1.53 14.80
C GLY A 727 -27.55 0.14 14.58
N GLY A 728 -27.61 -0.27 13.31
CA GLY A 728 -28.23 -1.51 12.84
C GLY A 728 -29.66 -1.30 12.34
N LEU A 729 -30.28 -2.40 11.90
CA LEU A 729 -31.61 -2.42 11.29
C LEU A 729 -32.60 -3.21 12.17
N VAL A 730 -33.79 -2.68 12.38
CA VAL A 730 -34.95 -3.37 12.95
C VAL A 730 -35.94 -3.63 11.82
N VAL A 731 -36.39 -4.87 11.67
CA VAL A 731 -37.30 -5.27 10.60
C VAL A 731 -38.68 -5.55 11.18
N LEU A 732 -39.71 -4.92 10.64
CA LEU A 732 -41.11 -5.18 10.93
C LEU A 732 -41.70 -5.93 9.73
N LEU A 733 -42.14 -7.17 9.96
CA LEU A 733 -42.80 -8.00 8.96
C LEU A 733 -44.27 -8.09 9.31
N ASP A 734 -45.10 -7.39 8.57
CA ASP A 734 -46.54 -7.52 8.67
C ASP A 734 -47.01 -8.65 7.76
N MET A 735 -47.33 -9.79 8.40
CA MET A 735 -47.73 -11.02 7.74
C MET A 735 -49.24 -11.08 7.49
N ALA A 736 -49.98 -9.98 7.70
CA ALA A 736 -51.37 -9.88 7.27
C ALA A 736 -51.47 -10.25 5.78
N GLY A 737 -52.46 -11.06 5.44
CA GLY A 737 -52.65 -11.54 4.06
C GLY A 737 -51.75 -12.71 3.63
N LEU A 738 -50.84 -13.21 4.48
CA LEU A 738 -50.04 -14.40 4.18
C LEU A 738 -50.91 -15.65 4.07
N GLY A 739 -51.36 -15.99 2.87
CA GLY A 739 -52.08 -17.24 2.54
C GLY A 739 -51.18 -18.37 2.02
N PHE A 740 -51.73 -19.60 1.89
CA PHE A 740 -50.99 -20.77 1.38
C PHE A 740 -50.38 -20.60 -0.02
N ALA A 741 -50.94 -19.73 -0.86
CA ALA A 741 -50.37 -19.40 -2.16
C ALA A 741 -48.95 -18.80 -2.07
N HIS A 742 -48.61 -18.20 -0.92
CA HIS A 742 -47.27 -17.69 -0.59
C HIS A 742 -46.30 -18.81 -0.18
N ALA A 743 -46.75 -20.05 0.03
CA ALA A 743 -45.87 -21.17 0.38
C ALA A 743 -44.80 -21.44 -0.69
N ARG A 744 -45.04 -21.04 -1.94
CA ARG A 744 -44.03 -21.06 -3.02
C ARG A 744 -42.78 -20.20 -2.70
N TYR A 745 -42.91 -19.24 -1.79
CA TYR A 745 -41.82 -18.37 -1.30
C TYR A 745 -40.99 -19.02 -0.19
N LEU A 746 -41.38 -20.22 0.27
CA LEU A 746 -40.83 -20.90 1.45
C LEU A 746 -40.18 -22.25 1.10
N SER A 747 -39.77 -22.44 -0.15
CA SER A 747 -38.98 -23.62 -0.50
C SER A 747 -37.71 -23.67 0.38
N PRO A 748 -37.26 -24.85 0.84
CA PRO A 748 -36.05 -24.96 1.66
C PRO A 748 -34.82 -24.28 1.01
N HIS A 749 -34.75 -24.29 -0.32
CA HIS A 749 -33.74 -23.60 -1.10
C HIS A 749 -33.80 -22.06 -0.92
N LEU A 750 -34.96 -21.44 -1.19
CA LEU A 750 -35.15 -19.99 -1.02
C LEU A 750 -35.02 -19.56 0.45
N ALA A 751 -35.50 -20.40 1.38
CA ALA A 751 -35.36 -20.18 2.82
C ALA A 751 -33.89 -20.13 3.24
N LYS A 752 -33.07 -21.10 2.81
CA LYS A 752 -31.62 -21.11 3.04
C LYS A 752 -30.96 -19.85 2.48
N LYS A 753 -31.29 -19.46 1.25
CA LYS A 753 -30.71 -18.28 0.57
C LYS A 753 -31.09 -16.96 1.27
N THR A 754 -32.35 -16.81 1.64
CA THR A 754 -32.83 -15.64 2.41
C THR A 754 -32.07 -15.51 3.73
N VAL A 755 -31.87 -16.63 4.44
CA VAL A 755 -31.07 -16.65 5.66
C VAL A 755 -29.62 -16.29 5.36
N GLU A 756 -28.97 -16.87 4.35
CA GLU A 756 -27.60 -16.55 3.95
C GLU A 756 -27.41 -15.04 3.68
N VAL A 757 -28.33 -14.41 2.95
CA VAL A 757 -28.32 -12.95 2.71
C VAL A 757 -28.31 -12.18 4.03
N VAL A 758 -29.26 -12.49 4.92
CA VAL A 758 -29.48 -11.75 6.18
C VAL A 758 -28.31 -11.88 7.17
N GLN A 759 -27.71 -13.07 7.33
CA GLN A 759 -26.63 -13.27 8.32
C GLN A 759 -25.21 -13.13 7.75
N GLU A 760 -25.01 -13.41 6.46
CA GLU A 760 -23.68 -13.68 5.90
C GLU A 760 -23.27 -12.82 4.72
N ALA A 761 -24.22 -12.35 3.90
CA ALA A 761 -23.90 -11.64 2.65
C ALA A 761 -24.12 -10.11 2.74
N PHE A 762 -25.22 -9.63 3.33
CA PHE A 762 -25.52 -8.20 3.32
C PHE A 762 -24.75 -7.43 4.42
N PRO A 763 -24.07 -6.30 4.11
CA PRO A 763 -23.27 -5.56 5.09
C PRO A 763 -24.10 -4.71 6.09
N LEU A 764 -25.16 -5.31 6.65
CA LEU A 764 -26.05 -4.71 7.65
C LEU A 764 -26.03 -5.49 8.97
N ARG A 765 -26.29 -4.76 10.06
CA ARG A 765 -26.40 -5.34 11.40
C ARG A 765 -27.88 -5.45 11.78
N PHE A 766 -28.53 -6.54 11.42
CA PHE A 766 -29.91 -6.82 11.87
C PHE A 766 -29.96 -6.95 13.39
N LYS A 767 -30.82 -6.18 14.06
CA LYS A 767 -30.92 -6.10 15.53
C LYS A 767 -32.17 -6.78 16.08
N ALA A 768 -33.27 -6.75 15.34
CA ALA A 768 -34.53 -7.43 15.68
C ALA A 768 -35.38 -7.66 14.42
N PHE A 769 -36.19 -8.71 14.45
CA PHE A 769 -37.25 -9.02 13.49
C PHE A 769 -38.55 -9.13 14.28
N HIS A 770 -39.46 -8.20 14.08
CA HIS A 770 -40.79 -8.19 14.70
C HIS A 770 -41.80 -8.66 13.67
N VAL A 771 -42.43 -9.80 13.93
CA VAL A 771 -43.44 -10.39 13.05
C VAL A 771 -44.81 -10.06 13.65
N LEU A 772 -45.66 -9.47 12.83
CA LEU A 772 -47.01 -9.01 13.17
C LEU A 772 -48.02 -9.78 12.33
N HIS A 773 -49.21 -10.01 12.91
CA HIS A 773 -50.32 -10.66 12.23
C HIS A 773 -49.94 -12.01 11.60
N GLU A 774 -49.00 -12.74 12.22
CA GLU A 774 -48.61 -14.04 11.72
C GLU A 774 -49.77 -15.05 11.82
N PRO A 775 -50.04 -15.83 10.76
CA PRO A 775 -51.11 -16.82 10.80
C PRO A 775 -50.75 -17.99 11.72
N PHE A 776 -51.75 -18.76 12.15
CA PHE A 776 -51.56 -19.89 13.07
C PHE A 776 -50.52 -20.93 12.59
N TYR A 777 -50.27 -21.03 11.29
CA TYR A 777 -49.27 -21.95 10.70
C TYR A 777 -47.88 -21.33 10.53
N PHE A 778 -47.63 -20.10 10.99
CA PHE A 778 -46.33 -19.46 10.88
C PHE A 778 -45.22 -20.22 11.63
N ASP A 779 -45.55 -20.96 12.68
CA ASP A 779 -44.60 -21.83 13.36
C ASP A 779 -44.00 -22.91 12.45
N ALA A 780 -44.77 -23.39 11.46
CA ALA A 780 -44.25 -24.30 10.43
C ALA A 780 -43.24 -23.60 9.51
N ILE A 781 -43.51 -22.34 9.16
CA ILE A 781 -42.58 -21.51 8.37
C ILE A 781 -41.27 -21.31 9.14
N LEU A 782 -41.36 -20.97 10.43
CA LEU A 782 -40.20 -20.88 11.29
C LEU A 782 -39.48 -22.22 11.44
N ALA A 783 -40.19 -23.35 11.47
CA ALA A 783 -39.57 -24.68 11.50
C ALA A 783 -38.72 -24.95 10.25
N VAL A 784 -39.12 -24.45 9.08
CA VAL A 784 -38.32 -24.52 7.84
C VAL A 784 -37.09 -23.61 7.89
N LEU A 785 -37.20 -22.42 8.51
CA LEU A 785 -36.08 -21.48 8.62
C LEU A 785 -35.08 -21.85 9.74
N LYS A 786 -35.57 -22.44 10.83
CA LYS A 786 -34.80 -22.74 12.06
C LYS A 786 -33.48 -23.49 11.81
N PRO A 787 -33.40 -24.51 10.93
CA PRO A 787 -32.15 -25.23 10.64
C PRO A 787 -31.03 -24.35 10.10
N PHE A 788 -31.36 -23.29 9.35
CA PHE A 788 -30.38 -22.40 8.72
C PHE A 788 -30.00 -21.20 9.60
N LEU A 789 -30.89 -20.83 10.54
CA LEU A 789 -30.72 -19.66 11.40
C LEU A 789 -29.67 -19.89 12.49
N LYS A 790 -28.65 -19.04 12.52
CA LYS A 790 -27.73 -18.93 13.67
C LYS A 790 -28.49 -18.51 14.93
N ASP A 791 -28.08 -19.03 16.09
CA ASP A 791 -28.68 -18.72 17.39
C ASP A 791 -28.85 -17.22 17.66
N LYS A 792 -27.88 -16.42 17.19
CA LYS A 792 -27.90 -14.96 17.30
C LYS A 792 -29.10 -14.34 16.57
N ILE A 793 -29.48 -14.83 15.40
CA ILE A 793 -30.65 -14.34 14.66
C ILE A 793 -31.94 -14.96 15.21
N ARG A 794 -31.91 -16.24 15.57
CA ARG A 794 -33.07 -16.93 16.18
C ARG A 794 -33.60 -16.18 17.42
N ARG A 795 -32.69 -15.71 18.30
CA ARG A 795 -33.04 -14.92 19.50
C ARG A 795 -33.57 -13.51 19.21
N ARG A 796 -33.48 -13.04 17.97
CA ARG A 796 -33.91 -11.70 17.54
C ARG A 796 -35.25 -11.69 16.83
N ILE A 797 -35.87 -12.86 16.65
CA ILE A 797 -37.21 -12.97 16.07
C ILE A 797 -38.22 -12.89 17.21
N HIS A 798 -39.13 -11.92 17.11
CA HIS A 798 -40.19 -11.65 18.07
C HIS A 798 -41.54 -11.79 17.36
N LEU A 799 -42.37 -12.71 17.82
CA LEU A 799 -43.72 -12.94 17.32
C LEU A 799 -44.71 -12.15 18.18
N HIS A 800 -45.59 -11.38 17.56
CA HIS A 800 -46.52 -10.50 18.25
C HIS A 800 -47.98 -10.90 18.08
N GLY A 801 -48.29 -11.81 17.15
CA GLY A 801 -49.64 -12.14 16.73
C GLY A 801 -50.41 -10.88 16.36
N ASN A 802 -51.63 -10.77 16.87
CA ASN A 802 -52.48 -9.58 16.70
C ASN A 802 -52.27 -8.53 17.80
N SER A 803 -51.27 -8.70 18.69
CA SER A 803 -51.06 -7.83 19.85
C SER A 803 -50.13 -6.67 19.51
N ILE A 804 -50.68 -5.57 18.99
CA ILE A 804 -49.90 -4.34 18.72
C ILE A 804 -49.20 -3.81 20.00
N SER A 805 -49.83 -3.95 21.17
CA SER A 805 -49.22 -3.59 22.45
C SER A 805 -47.95 -4.40 22.79
N SER A 806 -47.78 -5.59 22.19
CA SER A 806 -46.56 -6.39 22.32
C SER A 806 -45.41 -5.77 21.53
N LEU A 807 -45.69 -5.25 20.32
CA LEU A 807 -44.73 -4.50 19.50
C LEU A 807 -44.26 -3.23 20.21
N HIS A 808 -45.18 -2.50 20.84
CA HIS A 808 -44.88 -1.23 21.53
C HIS A 808 -43.92 -1.37 22.72
N LYS A 809 -43.65 -2.59 23.19
CA LYS A 809 -42.59 -2.86 24.18
C LYS A 809 -41.18 -2.76 23.59
N TYR A 810 -41.06 -2.86 22.26
CA TYR A 810 -39.79 -2.89 21.54
C TYR A 810 -39.58 -1.68 20.63
N VAL A 811 -40.67 -1.10 20.11
CA VAL A 811 -40.64 0.04 19.18
C VAL A 811 -41.62 1.11 19.65
N SER A 812 -41.14 2.34 19.83
CA SER A 812 -41.97 3.46 20.27
C SER A 812 -43.12 3.75 19.28
N LYS A 813 -44.28 4.12 19.82
CA LYS A 813 -45.45 4.57 19.05
C LYS A 813 -45.15 5.77 18.16
N ASP A 814 -44.25 6.66 18.59
CA ASP A 814 -43.87 7.86 17.84
C ASP A 814 -43.07 7.58 16.56
N LEU A 815 -42.69 6.31 16.35
CA LEU A 815 -41.93 5.83 15.21
C LEU A 815 -42.78 5.00 14.25
N LEU A 816 -44.04 4.72 14.59
CA LEU A 816 -44.90 3.79 13.87
C LEU A 816 -46.07 4.50 13.17
N PRO A 817 -46.52 3.99 12.01
CA PRO A 817 -47.78 4.38 11.40
C PRO A 817 -49.01 4.04 12.26
N ALA A 818 -50.14 4.67 11.95
CA ALA A 818 -51.40 4.49 12.67
C ALA A 818 -51.94 3.05 12.64
N GLU A 819 -51.71 2.34 11.53
CA GLU A 819 -52.06 0.92 11.34
C GLU A 819 -51.36 0.00 12.35
N TYR A 820 -50.23 0.44 12.89
CA TYR A 820 -49.44 -0.25 13.91
C TYR A 820 -49.57 0.43 15.28
N GLY A 821 -50.65 1.19 15.48
CA GLY A 821 -50.98 1.89 16.73
C GLY A 821 -50.02 3.01 17.10
N GLY A 822 -49.36 3.62 16.10
CA GLY A 822 -48.40 4.71 16.26
C GLY A 822 -48.94 6.10 15.92
N ASN A 823 -48.06 7.09 16.02
CA ASN A 823 -48.38 8.52 15.94
C ASN A 823 -47.87 9.21 14.67
N LEU A 824 -47.27 8.48 13.72
CA LEU A 824 -46.73 9.08 12.48
C LEU A 824 -47.82 9.44 11.44
N GLY A 825 -49.07 9.05 11.68
CA GLY A 825 -50.15 9.12 10.69
C GLY A 825 -50.28 7.81 9.89
N PRO A 826 -51.14 7.78 8.86
CA PRO A 826 -51.32 6.60 8.01
C PRO A 826 -50.02 6.17 7.34
N PHE A 827 -49.87 4.88 7.04
CA PHE A 827 -48.74 4.38 6.29
C PHE A 827 -48.68 5.04 4.92
N ASP A 828 -47.54 5.69 4.63
CA ASP A 828 -47.22 6.20 3.31
C ASP A 828 -45.72 6.08 3.05
N ASN A 829 -45.36 5.44 1.94
CA ASN A 829 -43.99 5.30 1.49
C ASN A 829 -43.59 6.35 0.43
N THR A 830 -44.46 7.31 0.11
CA THR A 830 -44.24 8.26 -1.00
C THR A 830 -42.92 9.02 -0.90
N GLU A 831 -42.57 9.51 0.28
CA GLU A 831 -41.29 10.24 0.51
C GLU A 831 -40.07 9.34 0.29
N TRP A 832 -40.09 8.13 0.86
CA TRP A 832 -39.01 7.16 0.70
C TRP A 832 -38.91 6.66 -0.75
N ARG A 833 -40.05 6.38 -1.39
CA ARG A 833 -40.13 6.04 -2.82
C ARG A 833 -39.50 7.13 -3.67
N GLN A 834 -39.84 8.39 -3.44
CA GLN A 834 -39.27 9.51 -4.19
C GLN A 834 -37.76 9.58 -3.98
N THR A 835 -37.30 9.42 -2.73
CA THR A 835 -35.86 9.40 -2.41
C THR A 835 -35.13 8.29 -3.17
N ILE A 836 -35.68 7.08 -3.24
CA ILE A 836 -35.07 5.98 -3.99
C ILE A 836 -35.05 6.27 -5.50
N LEU A 837 -36.14 6.80 -6.05
CA LEU A 837 -36.24 7.17 -7.47
C LEU A 837 -35.24 8.29 -7.83
N ASP A 838 -35.09 9.30 -6.98
CA ASP A 838 -34.14 10.40 -7.17
C ASP A 838 -32.68 9.91 -7.14
N ASN A 839 -32.42 8.74 -6.54
CA ASN A 839 -31.13 8.08 -6.49
C ASN A 839 -30.96 6.97 -7.54
N GLU A 840 -31.78 6.94 -8.60
CA GLU A 840 -31.76 5.87 -9.62
C GLU A 840 -30.36 5.55 -10.16
N GLN A 841 -29.58 6.57 -10.50
CA GLN A 841 -28.23 6.39 -11.04
C GLN A 841 -27.31 5.60 -10.10
N TYR A 842 -27.42 5.82 -8.78
CA TYR A 842 -26.62 5.08 -7.79
C TYR A 842 -26.82 3.56 -7.89
N PHE A 843 -28.06 3.12 -8.08
CA PHE A 843 -28.40 1.70 -8.15
C PHE A 843 -27.97 1.09 -9.49
N ILE A 844 -28.09 1.85 -10.58
CA ILE A 844 -27.56 1.46 -11.90
C ILE A 844 -26.04 1.27 -11.83
N ASP A 845 -25.34 2.24 -11.25
CA ASP A 845 -23.88 2.19 -11.09
C ASP A 845 -23.45 0.99 -10.24
N LEU A 846 -24.14 0.76 -9.12
CA LEU A 846 -23.87 -0.36 -8.22
C LEU A 846 -23.98 -1.72 -8.92
N GLU A 847 -24.95 -1.88 -9.82
CA GLU A 847 -25.09 -3.10 -10.61
C GLU A 847 -24.05 -3.17 -11.74
N THR A 848 -23.66 -2.03 -12.31
CA THR A 848 -22.65 -1.96 -13.38
C THR A 848 -21.28 -2.43 -12.89
N TYR A 849 -20.92 -2.16 -11.64
CA TYR A 849 -19.68 -2.69 -11.05
C TYR A 849 -19.61 -4.22 -11.12
N ASN A 850 -20.74 -4.94 -11.02
CA ASN A 850 -20.77 -6.40 -11.14
C ASN A 850 -20.44 -6.89 -12.55
N HIS A 851 -20.78 -6.11 -13.59
CA HIS A 851 -20.66 -6.49 -15.00
C HIS A 851 -19.33 -6.09 -15.66
N LEU A 852 -18.56 -5.17 -15.05
CA LEU A 852 -17.20 -4.83 -15.51
C LEU A 852 -16.22 -6.03 -15.49
N SER A 853 -16.62 -7.18 -14.90
CA SER A 853 -15.88 -8.45 -15.02
C SER A 853 -15.89 -9.04 -16.44
N GLU A 854 -16.88 -8.72 -17.28
CA GLU A 854 -17.00 -9.30 -18.63
C GLU A 854 -16.32 -8.46 -19.72
N SER A 855 -16.32 -7.12 -19.59
CA SER A 855 -15.76 -6.23 -20.62
C SER A 855 -14.23 -6.15 -20.62
N CYS A 856 -13.56 -6.49 -19.51
CA CYS A 856 -12.10 -6.48 -19.42
C CYS A 856 -11.41 -7.61 -20.21
N TYR A 857 -12.18 -8.55 -20.79
CA TYR A 857 -11.65 -9.67 -21.59
C TYR A 857 -11.94 -9.56 -23.11
N GLN A 858 -12.66 -8.54 -23.59
CA GLN A 858 -13.06 -8.42 -25.00
C GLN A 858 -12.30 -7.36 -25.82
N LEU A 859 -11.08 -6.99 -25.45
CA LEU A 859 -10.18 -6.25 -26.35
C LEU A 859 -9.19 -7.21 -27.04
N GLY A 860 -9.75 -8.10 -27.85
CA GLY A 860 -9.05 -8.87 -28.89
C GLY A 860 -9.82 -8.76 -30.20
N PRO A 861 -9.19 -8.79 -31.39
CA PRO A 861 -9.89 -8.55 -32.64
C PRO A 861 -10.90 -9.66 -32.90
N SER A 862 -12.15 -9.27 -33.13
CA SER A 862 -13.22 -10.13 -33.63
C SER A 862 -12.82 -10.76 -34.97
N ASN A 863 -12.73 -12.10 -35.01
CA ASN A 863 -12.91 -12.87 -36.23
C ASN A 863 -13.89 -14.01 -35.94
N GLY A 864 -14.94 -14.07 -36.75
CA GLY A 864 -16.12 -14.89 -36.52
C GLY A 864 -15.94 -16.39 -36.73
N GLY A 865 -16.95 -17.12 -36.27
CA GLY A 865 -17.17 -18.54 -36.53
C GLY A 865 -18.29 -19.04 -35.62
N ASP A 866 -19.44 -19.33 -36.22
CA ASP A 866 -20.61 -19.96 -35.60
C ASP A 866 -20.27 -21.33 -34.96
N GLY A 867 -21.00 -21.70 -33.89
CA GLY A 867 -20.95 -23.06 -33.33
C GLY A 867 -21.58 -23.20 -31.96
N ASP A 868 -22.90 -23.36 -31.96
CA ASP A 868 -23.78 -24.14 -31.06
C ASP A 868 -23.45 -24.31 -29.57
N ALA A 869 -24.43 -23.89 -28.75
CA ALA A 869 -24.50 -24.08 -27.32
C ALA A 869 -24.95 -25.51 -26.96
N GLU A 870 -24.21 -26.17 -26.05
CA GLU A 870 -24.75 -27.25 -25.23
C GLU A 870 -24.55 -26.95 -23.74
N SER A 871 -25.66 -27.02 -23.02
CA SER A 871 -25.82 -26.89 -21.58
C SER A 871 -25.21 -28.08 -20.84
N ILE A 872 -24.50 -27.84 -19.74
CA ILE A 872 -24.17 -28.89 -18.76
C ILE A 872 -24.90 -28.61 -17.45
N ASP A 873 -25.84 -29.50 -17.17
CA ASP A 873 -26.65 -29.58 -15.96
C ASP A 873 -25.93 -30.43 -14.89
N SER A 874 -26.15 -30.08 -13.62
CA SER A 874 -25.94 -30.87 -12.40
C SER A 874 -24.51 -31.30 -11.98
N LEU A 875 -23.99 -30.67 -10.92
CA LEU A 875 -23.09 -31.32 -9.94
C LEU A 875 -23.54 -30.93 -8.50
N GLN A 876 -23.91 -31.96 -7.74
CA GLN A 876 -24.27 -31.88 -6.31
C GLN A 876 -22.99 -31.75 -5.46
N PHE A 877 -22.99 -30.81 -4.52
CA PHE A 877 -21.90 -30.61 -3.56
C PHE A 877 -21.91 -31.69 -2.48
N GLY A 878 -20.90 -32.55 -2.49
CA GLY A 878 -20.42 -33.28 -1.31
C GLY A 878 -19.27 -32.51 -0.65
N ASP A 879 -19.31 -32.38 0.67
CA ASP A 879 -18.29 -31.73 1.48
C ASP A 879 -16.95 -32.50 1.41
N THR A 880 -15.97 -32.00 0.63
CA THR A 880 -14.54 -32.26 0.82
C THR A 880 -13.72 -31.13 0.20
N GLU A 881 -12.75 -30.63 0.96
CA GLU A 881 -11.71 -29.69 0.52
C GLU A 881 -10.85 -30.33 -0.60
N THR A 882 -10.22 -29.46 -1.41
CA THR A 882 -9.20 -29.70 -2.46
C THR A 882 -9.68 -29.92 -3.91
N GLU A 883 -9.38 -28.95 -4.79
CA GLU A 883 -8.41 -29.02 -5.92
C GLU A 883 -8.85 -28.07 -7.06
N ASP A 884 -8.23 -26.87 -7.12
CA ASP A 884 -8.26 -25.99 -8.28
C ASP A 884 -7.27 -26.52 -9.34
N SER A 885 -7.79 -27.07 -10.44
CA SER A 885 -7.02 -27.46 -11.61
C SER A 885 -7.26 -26.50 -12.79
N GLU A 886 -6.15 -25.85 -13.19
CA GLU A 886 -5.72 -25.24 -14.47
C GLU A 886 -6.74 -24.67 -15.49
N PHE A 887 -6.46 -23.46 -16.04
CA PHE A 887 -5.70 -23.25 -17.30
C PHE A 887 -5.59 -21.75 -17.68
N ASP A 888 -4.40 -21.27 -18.10
CA ASP A 888 -4.23 -20.58 -19.41
C ASP A 888 -2.77 -20.23 -19.77
N GLU A 889 -2.57 -20.11 -21.09
CA GLU A 889 -1.45 -20.56 -21.93
C GLU A 889 -0.16 -19.71 -22.04
N ASP A 890 0.02 -18.63 -21.28
CA ASP A 890 1.06 -17.64 -21.59
C ASP A 890 2.52 -18.06 -21.28
N ASP A 891 2.76 -19.05 -20.40
CA ASP A 891 4.11 -19.57 -20.11
C ASP A 891 4.61 -20.60 -21.17
N ARG A 892 3.75 -21.06 -22.11
CA ARG A 892 4.13 -22.10 -23.10
C ARG A 892 4.85 -21.58 -24.34
N ARG A 893 4.71 -20.30 -24.71
CA ARG A 893 5.27 -19.78 -25.97
C ARG A 893 6.78 -19.52 -25.96
N VAL A 894 7.46 -19.66 -24.82
CA VAL A 894 8.91 -19.41 -24.69
C VAL A 894 9.71 -20.67 -24.34
N LEU A 895 9.07 -21.84 -24.20
CA LEU A 895 9.74 -23.11 -23.86
C LEU A 895 9.44 -24.21 -24.88
N SER A 896 10.27 -24.37 -25.92
CA SER A 896 10.47 -25.68 -26.57
C SER A 896 11.75 -25.72 -27.46
N PRO A 897 12.38 -26.89 -27.72
CA PRO A 897 11.79 -28.23 -27.66
C PRO A 897 12.52 -29.29 -26.80
N LYS A 898 11.71 -30.22 -26.27
CA LYS A 898 12.04 -31.57 -25.74
C LYS A 898 12.78 -31.64 -24.39
N ARG A 899 12.03 -31.89 -23.30
CA ARG A 899 12.19 -33.07 -22.41
C ARG A 899 11.25 -33.05 -21.18
N ASN A 900 10.41 -34.09 -21.14
CA ASN A 900 9.91 -34.87 -19.99
C ASN A 900 8.86 -34.31 -19.00
N ALA A 901 7.64 -34.83 -19.16
CA ALA A 901 6.59 -35.00 -18.16
C ALA A 901 6.96 -36.07 -17.08
N ARG A 902 8.05 -35.87 -16.32
CA ARG A 902 8.51 -36.80 -15.26
C ARG A 902 8.60 -36.19 -13.85
N SER A 903 8.18 -34.95 -13.63
CA SER A 903 8.40 -34.24 -12.36
C SER A 903 7.42 -34.60 -11.25
N ILE A 904 6.18 -35.01 -11.56
CA ILE A 904 5.14 -35.25 -10.53
C ILE A 904 5.27 -36.65 -9.88
N GLN A 905 5.70 -37.67 -10.63
CA GLN A 905 5.91 -39.03 -10.08
C GLN A 905 7.17 -39.15 -9.19
N ASN A 906 8.08 -38.17 -9.20
CA ASN A 906 9.33 -38.25 -8.46
C ASN A 906 9.17 -37.99 -6.95
N ILE A 907 8.17 -37.22 -6.50
CA ILE A 907 8.08 -36.86 -5.07
C ILE A 907 7.72 -38.09 -4.24
N GLU A 908 6.71 -38.85 -4.65
CA GLU A 908 6.29 -40.08 -3.95
C GLU A 908 7.32 -41.22 -4.11
N GLU A 909 7.95 -41.36 -5.27
CA GLU A 909 9.03 -42.35 -5.48
C GLU A 909 10.29 -42.06 -4.64
N ILE A 910 10.62 -40.78 -4.39
CA ILE A 910 11.74 -40.40 -3.52
C ILE A 910 11.44 -40.72 -2.04
N PHE A 911 10.17 -40.60 -1.62
CA PHE A 911 9.75 -41.02 -0.27
C PHE A 911 9.78 -42.55 -0.11
N LEU A 912 9.43 -43.30 -1.15
CA LEU A 912 9.43 -44.77 -1.14
C LEU A 912 10.83 -45.38 -1.29
N LYS A 913 11.76 -44.75 -2.03
CA LYS A 913 13.12 -45.28 -2.24
C LYS A 913 14.10 -45.13 -1.07
N ASN A 914 13.82 -44.24 -0.11
CA ASN A 914 14.76 -43.92 0.99
C ASN A 914 14.47 -44.64 2.32
N GLY A 915 13.57 -45.63 2.35
CA GLY A 915 13.53 -46.63 3.43
C GLY A 915 13.23 -46.09 4.84
N TYR A 916 12.12 -45.37 5.02
CA TYR A 916 11.62 -44.98 6.34
C TYR A 916 10.31 -45.70 6.66
N ASP A 917 10.42 -46.99 6.97
CA ASP A 917 9.42 -47.71 7.76
C ASP A 917 9.61 -47.35 9.24
N GLY A 918 8.58 -46.82 9.90
CA GLY A 918 8.52 -46.83 11.36
C GLY A 918 7.86 -45.65 12.05
N MET A 919 6.52 -45.59 12.01
CA MET A 919 5.72 -45.39 13.22
C MET A 919 4.25 -45.76 12.94
N ALA A 920 4.02 -47.04 12.67
CA ALA A 920 2.70 -47.65 12.81
C ALA A 920 2.56 -48.15 14.26
N LEU A 921 1.67 -47.51 15.03
CA LEU A 921 1.07 -48.11 16.22
C LEU A 921 -0.38 -48.48 15.87
N SER A 922 -0.53 -49.75 15.50
CA SER A 922 -1.69 -50.65 15.68
C SER A 922 -3.10 -50.06 15.74
N VAL A 923 -3.88 -50.26 14.67
CA VAL A 923 -5.27 -50.73 14.77
C VAL A 923 -5.50 -51.76 13.65
N SER A 924 -5.53 -53.05 14.04
CA SER A 924 -6.15 -54.15 13.29
C SER A 924 -7.65 -53.83 13.10
N GLY A 925 -8.33 -54.05 11.99
CA GLY A 925 -8.29 -55.15 11.04
C GLY A 925 -9.76 -55.53 10.77
N THR A 926 -10.09 -55.73 9.49
CA THR A 926 -11.32 -56.37 8.96
C THR A 926 -12.68 -55.76 9.33
N ASP A 927 -13.17 -54.84 8.48
CA ASP A 927 -14.61 -54.73 8.12
C ASP A 927 -14.92 -53.68 7.01
N LEU A 928 -13.92 -53.07 6.38
CA LEU A 928 -14.15 -52.06 5.33
C LEU A 928 -14.51 -52.63 3.94
N GLU A 929 -14.29 -53.92 3.68
CA GLU A 929 -14.66 -54.53 2.39
C GLU A 929 -16.14 -54.96 2.34
N LYS A 930 -16.85 -55.01 3.48
CA LYS A 930 -18.28 -55.35 3.53
C LYS A 930 -19.21 -54.14 3.46
N GLU A 931 -18.79 -52.97 3.93
CA GLU A 931 -19.60 -51.74 3.84
C GLU A 931 -19.58 -51.07 2.45
N VAL A 932 -18.59 -51.40 1.60
CA VAL A 932 -18.46 -50.81 0.25
C VAL A 932 -19.34 -51.53 -0.80
N GLU A 933 -19.77 -52.78 -0.54
CA GLU A 933 -20.61 -53.55 -1.45
C GLU A 933 -22.12 -53.38 -1.18
N GLU A 934 -22.53 -52.89 -0.01
CA GLU A 934 -23.93 -52.53 0.29
C GLU A 934 -24.30 -51.09 -0.08
N LEU A 935 -23.33 -50.29 -0.54
CA LEU A 935 -23.52 -48.91 -1.02
C LEU A 935 -23.33 -48.74 -2.55
N LYS A 936 -23.16 -49.83 -3.29
CA LYS A 936 -23.37 -49.89 -4.75
C LYS A 936 -24.74 -50.44 -5.06
#